data_AF-A0A5E7A1K4-F1
#
_entry.id   AF-A0A5E7A1K4-F1
#
_cell.length_a   1.000
_cell.length_b   1.000
_cell.length_c   1.000
_cell.angle_alpha   90.00
_cell.angle_beta   90.00
_cell.angle_gamma   90.00
#
_symmetry.space_group_name_H-M   'P 1'
#
loop_
_entity.id
_entity.type
_entity.pdbx_description
1 polymer ?
#
loop_
_entity_poly.entity_id
_entity_poly.type
_entity_poly.pdbx_seq_one_letter_code
_entity_poly.pdbx_strand_id
1 'polypeptide(L)'
;MTAMTARLDLPGFVPRLPSLHLYRPRLSSALLASTARVKLLCAPAGSGKSVLLGECLLQVPAQCKIGWLPLAGQRQTRTQFCGLLAQALGLVSADEASLLNYLSRLQAPTWLFLDDYCRMPAAELDVLLDRLLVVSSPALTWWISGRRRPQCNWPRLLLDDELYECSPADLGFDQAEIEQLQQTSPCSPGARTAAQTFQLTGGWCVGVRIALLDTASGKFTRSGTLLDYLEHELFSGLSPELAEAWRVLAHLPRFNASLCEHLFGAGEGAQWLRSLQESGCFIEAWDASADWLQVFPPLARRMRDEEWPGGRSWHRRACQWFIAQEDWQAAFEQALLAQEYEVAVSLLQHFSFEHLFQQQNVVLLLRLHEQQGDELMLGTPQLVGLISAALLFAGRFEQAAACIEQMARFAPQPSATLQRQLVARWQAQQGWLLHLLGRHEPARAHFIDALTELPASAWTARLLCLSGLTQQALLNGELDVAQAINREALCLARAQGSLLLEGLLELDHAQLLEQRGAPQRAESLLGTVYELLGEQVNRATPLLGRIALRRGRLALRQGQDAQAALHFQSGLQECVHSQDKLALYGFLGQAQLAANQRDYAQAFVRLRDADRLMQQRHIPETVYRGVLLQVSSHFWLQQGRPELAHAALSRVLRHYRGPHACQAPPATLELIPRVEYLLVLAEVYLQQAKEPAVRLGVLLEAAQRRGMSGLEVELQLALAEVAWLCGDAVLARKSLEAGLALVHRCNLQQALHELQLRQPNLLGDLGHGERTREQQPCLTINDNPLSQRELEVLKLIALGHSNRQISEQLFISLHTVKTHARRIHGKLGVERRTQAVAKAKLLGLWA
;
A
#
# COMPACT_ATOMS: atom_id res chain seq x y z
N MET A 1 -3.49 -20.68 30.17
CA MET A 1 -3.95 -20.06 31.44
C MET A 1 -3.05 -18.88 31.81
N THR A 2 -3.61 -17.75 32.21
CA THR A 2 -2.85 -16.57 32.67
C THR A 2 -2.23 -16.86 34.03
N ALA A 3 -0.92 -16.57 34.22
CA ALA A 3 -0.28 -16.72 35.52
C ALA A 3 -0.88 -15.73 36.52
N MET A 4 -1.23 -16.18 37.72
CA MET A 4 -1.90 -15.36 38.72
C MET A 4 -0.98 -15.13 39.93
N THR A 5 -1.07 -13.96 40.57
CA THR A 5 -0.31 -13.57 41.75
C THR A 5 -1.24 -13.09 42.86
N ALA A 6 -0.98 -13.51 44.10
CA ALA A 6 -1.68 -12.99 45.27
C ALA A 6 -1.26 -11.53 45.50
N ARG A 7 -2.23 -10.63 45.72
CA ARG A 7 -1.95 -9.26 46.17
C ARG A 7 -2.05 -9.24 47.69
N LEU A 8 -1.08 -8.58 48.35
CA LEU A 8 -1.08 -8.47 49.82
C LEU A 8 -2.27 -7.64 50.35
N ASP A 9 -2.81 -6.74 49.53
CA ASP A 9 -3.83 -5.76 49.92
C ASP A 9 -5.26 -6.10 49.43
N LEU A 10 -5.45 -7.23 48.72
CA LEU A 10 -6.75 -7.64 48.18
C LEU A 10 -6.97 -9.15 48.36
N PRO A 11 -8.16 -9.61 48.75
CA PRO A 11 -8.48 -11.04 48.77
C PRO A 11 -8.51 -11.60 47.34
N GLY A 12 -7.78 -12.70 47.10
CA GLY A 12 -7.78 -13.44 45.83
C GLY A 12 -6.49 -13.27 45.01
N PHE A 13 -6.55 -13.72 43.75
CA PHE A 13 -5.42 -13.69 42.82
C PHE A 13 -5.71 -12.76 41.64
N VAL A 14 -4.71 -11.98 41.21
CA VAL A 14 -4.78 -11.09 40.04
C VAL A 14 -3.80 -11.56 38.95
N PRO A 15 -4.08 -11.32 37.66
CA PRO A 15 -3.18 -11.73 36.59
C PRO A 15 -1.84 -11.01 36.70
N ARG A 16 -0.76 -11.79 36.62
CA ARG A 16 0.61 -11.28 36.57
C ARG A 16 0.88 -10.68 35.20
N LEU A 17 1.33 -9.41 35.17
CA LEU A 17 1.79 -8.80 33.93
C LEU A 17 3.02 -9.56 33.39
N PRO A 18 3.11 -9.81 32.06
CA PRO A 18 4.25 -10.49 31.46
C PRO A 18 5.58 -9.77 31.72
N SER A 19 6.69 -10.50 31.65
CA SER A 19 8.04 -9.91 31.78
C SER A 19 8.37 -8.88 30.71
N LEU A 20 7.87 -9.08 29.48
CA LEU A 20 7.93 -8.12 28.37
C LEU A 20 6.59 -7.39 28.22
N HIS A 21 6.12 -6.78 29.31
CA HIS A 21 4.91 -5.97 29.30
C HIS A 21 5.22 -4.59 28.70
N LEU A 22 4.39 -4.16 27.73
CA LEU A 22 4.35 -2.80 27.23
C LEU A 22 3.04 -2.16 27.70
N TYR A 23 3.14 -1.01 28.37
CA TYR A 23 1.97 -0.23 28.76
C TYR A 23 1.31 0.41 27.53
N ARG A 24 -0.01 0.22 27.38
CA ARG A 24 -0.78 0.69 26.22
C ARG A 24 -1.74 1.82 26.62
N PRO A 25 -1.27 3.07 26.74
CA PRO A 25 -2.10 4.20 27.16
C PRO A 25 -3.24 4.49 26.17
N ARG A 26 -3.06 4.17 24.88
CA ARG A 26 -4.09 4.31 23.83
C ARG A 26 -5.37 3.55 24.19
N LEU A 27 -5.24 2.35 24.75
CA LEU A 27 -6.37 1.49 25.10
C LEU A 27 -6.84 1.71 26.54
N SER A 28 -5.90 1.70 27.49
CA SER A 28 -6.22 1.81 28.91
C SER A 28 -6.83 3.17 29.27
N SER A 29 -6.33 4.28 28.72
CA SER A 29 -6.89 5.62 28.99
C SER A 29 -8.33 5.74 28.50
N ALA A 30 -8.65 5.21 27.31
CA ALA A 30 -9.99 5.25 26.76
C ALA A 30 -10.98 4.41 27.59
N LEU A 31 -10.55 3.20 27.99
CA LEU A 31 -11.34 2.35 28.89
C LEU A 31 -11.56 3.00 30.25
N LEU A 32 -10.54 3.61 30.85
CA LEU A 32 -10.63 4.25 32.17
C LEU A 32 -11.47 5.53 32.14
N ALA A 33 -11.38 6.32 31.06
CA ALA A 33 -12.14 7.55 30.89
C ALA A 33 -13.63 7.31 30.60
N SER A 34 -13.99 6.14 30.05
CA SER A 34 -15.38 5.79 29.75
C SER A 34 -16.22 5.66 31.02
N THR A 35 -17.37 6.34 31.01
CA THR A 35 -18.42 6.29 32.04
C THR A 35 -19.38 5.11 31.87
N ALA A 36 -19.22 4.32 30.80
CA ALA A 36 -20.06 3.16 30.53
C ALA A 36 -20.01 2.16 31.69
N ARG A 37 -21.17 1.65 32.10
CA ARG A 37 -21.27 0.67 33.19
C ARG A 37 -20.71 -0.70 32.79
N VAL A 38 -20.73 -1.03 31.50
CA VAL A 38 -20.21 -2.30 30.97
C VAL A 38 -19.09 -2.04 29.98
N LYS A 39 -17.93 -2.63 30.25
CA LYS A 39 -16.75 -2.57 29.39
C LYS A 39 -16.50 -3.98 28.85
N LEU A 40 -16.70 -4.17 27.56
CA LEU A 40 -16.63 -5.47 26.90
C LEU A 40 -15.37 -5.57 26.01
N LEU A 41 -14.55 -6.58 26.30
CA LEU A 41 -13.36 -6.96 25.54
C LEU A 41 -13.59 -8.32 24.88
N CYS A 42 -14.12 -8.33 23.66
CA CYS A 42 -14.33 -9.56 22.90
C CYS A 42 -13.31 -9.66 21.77
N ALA A 43 -12.41 -10.65 21.83
CA ALA A 43 -11.41 -10.88 20.78
C ALA A 43 -10.84 -12.30 20.86
N PRO A 44 -10.19 -12.80 19.81
CA PRO A 44 -9.57 -14.13 19.81
C PRO A 44 -8.52 -14.34 20.91
N ALA A 45 -8.06 -15.59 21.05
CA ALA A 45 -7.03 -15.93 22.02
C ALA A 45 -5.74 -15.13 21.74
N GLY A 46 -5.05 -14.68 22.79
CA GLY A 46 -3.74 -14.04 22.62
C GLY A 46 -3.75 -12.57 22.19
N SER A 47 -4.91 -11.92 22.03
CA SER A 47 -5.01 -10.47 21.73
C SER A 47 -4.70 -9.54 22.90
N GLY A 48 -4.21 -10.06 24.04
CA GLY A 48 -3.82 -9.22 25.18
C GLY A 48 -4.95 -8.70 26.07
N LYS A 49 -6.15 -9.31 26.02
CA LYS A 49 -7.34 -8.93 26.83
C LYS A 49 -7.08 -8.93 28.34
N SER A 50 -6.66 -10.06 28.90
CA SER A 50 -6.41 -10.20 30.35
C SER A 50 -5.27 -9.30 30.84
N VAL A 51 -4.28 -9.03 29.98
CA VAL A 51 -3.20 -8.08 30.27
C VAL A 51 -3.74 -6.66 30.34
N LEU A 52 -4.61 -6.25 29.40
CA LEU A 52 -5.25 -4.93 29.40
C LEU A 52 -6.17 -4.74 30.61
N LEU A 53 -6.94 -5.77 30.99
CA LEU A 53 -7.71 -5.74 32.24
C LEU A 53 -6.80 -5.58 33.46
N GLY A 54 -5.68 -6.29 33.50
CA GLY A 54 -4.66 -6.14 34.55
C GLY A 54 -4.06 -4.73 34.58
N GLU A 55 -3.76 -4.12 33.44
CA GLU A 55 -3.29 -2.73 33.33
C GLU A 55 -4.30 -1.73 33.92
N CYS A 56 -5.59 -1.91 33.62
CA CYS A 56 -6.66 -1.05 34.14
C CYS A 56 -6.88 -1.28 35.64
N LEU A 57 -6.76 -2.53 36.11
CA LEU A 57 -6.86 -2.91 37.51
C LEU A 57 -5.79 -2.21 38.38
N LEU A 58 -4.59 -1.98 37.85
CA LEU A 58 -3.54 -1.26 38.56
C LEU A 58 -3.85 0.24 38.76
N GLN A 59 -4.81 0.79 38.02
CA GLN A 59 -5.19 2.21 38.05
C GLN A 59 -6.56 2.46 38.71
N VAL A 60 -7.07 1.47 39.45
CA VAL A 60 -8.35 1.58 40.16
C VAL A 60 -8.28 2.69 41.22
N PRO A 61 -9.31 3.56 41.32
CA PRO A 61 -9.39 4.56 42.38
C PRO A 61 -9.38 3.93 43.77
N ALA A 62 -8.67 4.54 44.73
CA ALA A 62 -8.48 4.00 46.08
C ALA A 62 -9.79 3.71 46.86
N GLN A 63 -10.90 4.37 46.50
CA GLN A 63 -12.20 4.22 47.14
C GLN A 63 -13.07 3.12 46.50
N CYS A 64 -12.61 2.48 45.42
CA CYS A 64 -13.36 1.50 44.66
C CYS A 64 -13.13 0.07 45.19
N LYS A 65 -14.21 -0.67 45.42
CA LYS A 65 -14.15 -2.11 45.73
C LYS A 65 -13.89 -2.90 44.46
N ILE A 66 -13.09 -3.97 44.56
CA ILE A 66 -12.70 -4.77 43.40
C ILE A 66 -13.14 -6.21 43.60
N GLY A 67 -13.79 -6.79 42.59
CA GLY A 67 -13.98 -8.23 42.45
C GLY A 67 -13.34 -8.74 41.17
N TRP A 68 -12.55 -9.82 41.23
CA TRP A 68 -11.93 -10.43 40.05
C TRP A 68 -12.30 -11.91 39.96
N LEU A 69 -12.93 -12.30 38.85
CA LEU A 69 -13.37 -13.67 38.58
C LEU A 69 -12.58 -14.24 37.39
N PRO A 70 -11.59 -15.12 37.63
CA PRO A 70 -10.89 -15.81 36.57
C PRO A 70 -11.70 -17.03 36.11
N LEU A 71 -12.41 -16.91 34.98
CA LEU A 71 -13.30 -17.96 34.48
C LEU A 71 -12.58 -18.95 33.54
N ALA A 72 -11.41 -18.57 33.03
CA ALA A 72 -10.53 -19.40 32.19
C ALA A 72 -11.21 -20.03 30.95
N GLY A 73 -12.32 -19.44 30.51
CA GLY A 73 -13.12 -19.85 29.37
C GLY A 73 -13.92 -21.14 29.58
N GLN A 74 -13.96 -21.66 30.81
CA GLN A 74 -14.64 -22.91 31.12
C GLN A 74 -16.16 -22.75 31.12
N ARG A 75 -16.87 -23.80 30.74
CA ARG A 75 -18.33 -23.86 30.87
C ARG A 75 -18.69 -24.03 32.34
N GLN A 76 -19.41 -23.05 32.88
CA GLN A 76 -19.90 -23.06 34.26
C GLN A 76 -21.42 -23.27 34.25
N THR A 77 -21.92 -24.02 35.24
CA THR A 77 -23.36 -24.03 35.55
C THR A 77 -23.77 -22.73 36.23
N ARG A 78 -25.07 -22.39 36.22
CA ARG A 78 -25.60 -21.20 36.90
C ARG A 78 -25.18 -21.14 38.37
N THR A 79 -25.30 -22.26 39.08
CA THR A 79 -24.95 -22.36 40.51
C THR A 79 -23.46 -22.14 40.76
N GLN A 80 -22.58 -22.71 39.92
CA GLN A 80 -21.13 -22.49 40.03
C GLN A 80 -20.77 -21.03 39.77
N PHE A 81 -21.35 -20.41 38.74
CA PHE A 81 -21.09 -19.02 38.42
C PHE A 81 -21.55 -18.08 39.55
N CYS A 82 -22.77 -18.29 40.08
CA CYS A 82 -23.25 -17.53 41.23
C CYS A 82 -22.36 -17.75 42.48
N GLY A 83 -21.87 -18.97 42.71
CA GLY A 83 -20.92 -19.27 43.78
C GLY A 83 -19.61 -18.50 43.67
N LEU A 84 -19.00 -18.48 42.48
CA LEU A 84 -17.78 -17.72 42.20
C LEU A 84 -18.00 -16.22 42.39
N LEU A 85 -19.16 -15.71 41.95
CA LEU A 85 -19.51 -14.30 42.10
C LEU A 85 -19.77 -13.91 43.56
N ALA A 86 -20.49 -14.73 44.30
CA ALA A 86 -20.70 -14.53 45.73
C ALA A 86 -19.37 -14.53 46.49
N GLN A 87 -18.47 -15.46 46.17
CA GLN A 87 -17.14 -15.53 46.77
C GLN A 87 -16.31 -14.27 46.48
N ALA A 88 -16.29 -13.80 45.23
CA ALA A 88 -15.57 -12.59 44.83
C ALA A 88 -16.12 -11.31 45.49
N LEU A 89 -17.42 -11.29 45.82
CA LEU A 89 -18.08 -10.17 46.49
C LEU A 89 -18.11 -10.30 48.03
N GLY A 90 -17.64 -11.42 48.58
CA GLY A 90 -17.65 -11.69 50.03
C GLY A 90 -19.04 -11.98 50.61
N LEU A 91 -19.94 -12.57 49.82
CA LEU A 91 -21.32 -12.88 50.22
C LEU A 91 -21.44 -14.30 50.78
N VAL A 92 -22.35 -14.47 51.76
CA VAL A 92 -22.63 -15.77 52.39
C VAL A 92 -23.60 -16.62 51.56
N SER A 93 -24.57 -15.99 50.89
CA SER A 93 -25.50 -16.69 49.99
C SER A 93 -25.04 -16.59 48.53
N ALA A 94 -25.14 -17.71 47.82
CA ALA A 94 -24.74 -17.87 46.43
C ALA A 94 -25.92 -18.09 45.47
N ASP A 95 -27.16 -17.83 45.90
CA ASP A 95 -28.32 -17.89 45.01
C ASP A 95 -28.47 -16.61 44.16
N GLU A 96 -29.08 -16.74 42.99
CA GLU A 96 -29.25 -15.66 42.02
C GLU A 96 -30.05 -14.47 42.59
N ALA A 97 -31.10 -14.72 43.38
CA ALA A 97 -31.95 -13.66 43.90
C ALA A 97 -31.20 -12.80 44.93
N SER A 98 -30.42 -13.43 45.81
CA SER A 98 -29.55 -12.73 46.75
C SER A 98 -28.50 -11.89 46.06
N LEU A 99 -27.89 -12.40 44.98
CA LEU A 99 -26.91 -11.66 44.18
C LEU A 99 -27.53 -10.43 43.52
N LEU A 100 -28.66 -10.59 42.82
CA LEU A 100 -29.37 -9.48 42.17
C LEU A 100 -29.79 -8.40 43.18
N ASN A 101 -30.28 -8.81 44.36
CA ASN A 101 -30.65 -7.88 45.42
C ASN A 101 -29.44 -7.14 46.02
N TYR A 102 -28.28 -7.80 46.14
CA TYR A 102 -27.05 -7.15 46.57
C TYR A 102 -26.53 -6.15 45.54
N LEU A 103 -26.42 -6.56 44.27
CA LEU A 103 -25.87 -5.74 43.19
C LEU A 103 -26.72 -4.49 42.91
N SER A 104 -28.04 -4.59 43.03
CA SER A 104 -28.95 -3.44 42.86
C SER A 104 -28.87 -2.41 43.99
N ARG A 105 -28.37 -2.79 45.19
CA ARG A 105 -28.28 -1.91 46.36
C ARG A 105 -26.88 -1.36 46.62
N LEU A 106 -25.90 -1.68 45.78
CA LEU A 106 -24.53 -1.19 45.92
C LEU A 106 -24.48 0.35 45.88
N GLN A 107 -23.93 0.96 46.94
CA GLN A 107 -23.75 2.42 47.05
C GLN A 107 -22.29 2.86 46.89
N ALA A 108 -21.34 1.95 47.14
CA ALA A 108 -19.91 2.22 46.97
C ALA A 108 -19.46 1.87 45.54
N PRO A 109 -18.59 2.67 44.92
CA PRO A 109 -18.04 2.36 43.60
C PRO A 109 -17.38 0.99 43.64
N THR A 110 -17.78 0.10 42.73
CA THR A 110 -17.34 -1.29 42.69
C THR A 110 -17.01 -1.67 41.26
N TRP A 111 -15.83 -2.22 41.00
CA TRP A 111 -15.45 -2.78 39.71
C TRP A 111 -15.41 -4.29 39.78
N LEU A 112 -16.09 -4.94 38.85
CA LEU A 112 -16.20 -6.39 38.80
C LEU A 112 -15.67 -6.90 37.46
N PHE A 113 -14.59 -7.67 37.53
CA PHE A 113 -13.88 -8.22 36.38
C PHE A 113 -14.27 -9.68 36.15
N LEU A 114 -14.79 -9.98 34.96
CA LEU A 114 -15.01 -11.34 34.46
C LEU A 114 -13.93 -11.63 33.40
N ASP A 115 -12.90 -12.39 33.76
CA ASP A 115 -11.76 -12.66 32.86
C ASP A 115 -11.89 -14.03 32.17
N ASP A 116 -11.86 -14.02 30.83
CA ASP A 116 -12.06 -15.15 29.91
C ASP A 116 -13.41 -15.84 30.16
N TYR A 117 -14.52 -15.14 29.91
CA TYR A 117 -15.87 -15.71 29.95
C TYR A 117 -16.02 -16.91 29.01
N CYS A 118 -17.00 -17.78 29.31
CA CYS A 118 -17.23 -19.09 28.69
C CYS A 118 -17.05 -19.10 27.16
N ARG A 119 -16.14 -19.96 26.68
CA ARG A 119 -15.78 -20.08 25.25
C ARG A 119 -16.90 -20.69 24.40
N MET A 120 -17.54 -21.73 24.93
CA MET A 120 -18.63 -22.43 24.26
C MET A 120 -19.96 -21.72 24.50
N PRO A 121 -20.93 -21.81 23.56
CA PRO A 121 -22.28 -21.32 23.78
C PRO A 121 -22.91 -21.95 25.03
N ALA A 122 -23.40 -21.11 25.95
CA ALA A 122 -24.03 -21.52 27.18
C ALA A 122 -25.24 -20.62 27.47
N ALA A 123 -26.36 -20.88 26.79
CA ALA A 123 -27.56 -20.03 26.80
C ALA A 123 -28.05 -19.69 28.22
N GLU A 124 -28.07 -20.68 29.13
CA GLU A 124 -28.46 -20.46 30.53
C GLU A 124 -27.56 -19.47 31.27
N LEU A 125 -26.26 -19.48 30.99
CA LEU A 125 -25.28 -18.60 31.60
C LEU A 125 -25.37 -17.20 31.01
N ASP A 126 -25.57 -17.09 29.69
CA ASP A 126 -25.76 -15.82 29.00
C ASP A 126 -27.02 -15.10 29.48
N VAL A 127 -28.12 -15.84 29.68
CA VAL A 127 -29.36 -15.32 30.23
C VAL A 127 -29.18 -14.85 31.68
N LEU A 128 -28.38 -15.57 32.48
CA LEU A 128 -28.04 -15.13 33.84
C LEU A 128 -27.20 -13.84 33.81
N LEU A 129 -26.18 -13.78 32.95
CA LEU A 129 -25.35 -12.59 32.78
C LEU A 129 -26.19 -11.39 32.36
N ASP A 130 -27.08 -11.56 31.37
CA ASP A 130 -27.99 -10.50 30.91
C ASP A 130 -28.83 -9.92 32.06
N ARG A 131 -29.39 -10.78 32.92
CA ARG A 131 -30.13 -10.34 34.11
C ARG A 131 -29.24 -9.58 35.12
N LEU A 132 -28.01 -10.04 35.35
CA LEU A 132 -27.05 -9.37 36.24
C LEU A 132 -26.64 -7.99 35.71
N LEU A 133 -26.49 -7.85 34.39
CA LEU A 133 -26.19 -6.56 33.75
C LEU A 133 -27.37 -5.59 33.90
N VAL A 134 -28.60 -6.06 33.70
CA VAL A 134 -29.83 -5.24 33.82
C VAL A 134 -30.10 -4.81 35.26
N VAL A 135 -29.90 -5.69 36.25
CA VAL A 135 -30.22 -5.44 37.67
C VAL A 135 -28.96 -4.99 38.43
N SER A 136 -28.26 -4.00 37.90
CA SER A 136 -27.04 -3.45 38.50
C SER A 136 -27.20 -2.00 38.95
N SER A 137 -26.62 -1.65 40.10
CA SER A 137 -26.52 -0.26 40.57
C SER A 137 -25.60 0.56 39.65
N PRO A 138 -25.83 1.88 39.48
CA PRO A 138 -24.89 2.78 38.81
C PRO A 138 -23.49 2.81 39.44
N ALA A 139 -23.36 2.39 40.71
CA ALA A 139 -22.07 2.29 41.39
C ALA A 139 -21.23 1.08 40.93
N LEU A 140 -21.79 0.16 40.13
CA LEU A 140 -21.13 -1.04 39.65
C LEU A 140 -20.66 -0.87 38.19
N THR A 141 -19.37 -1.11 37.95
CA THR A 141 -18.80 -1.20 36.60
C THR A 141 -18.37 -2.64 36.31
N TRP A 142 -18.93 -3.22 35.26
CA TRP A 142 -18.58 -4.54 34.74
C TRP A 142 -17.45 -4.45 33.74
N TRP A 143 -16.42 -5.28 33.93
CA TRP A 143 -15.30 -5.44 33.01
C TRP A 143 -15.28 -6.88 32.53
N ILE A 144 -15.73 -7.12 31.30
CA ILE A 144 -15.96 -8.47 30.78
C ILE A 144 -14.96 -8.73 29.66
N SER A 145 -14.17 -9.79 29.77
CA SER A 145 -13.36 -10.29 28.66
C SER A 145 -13.83 -11.67 28.21
N GLY A 146 -13.74 -11.94 26.90
CA GLY A 146 -14.13 -13.22 26.32
C GLY A 146 -13.63 -13.38 24.89
N ARG A 147 -13.79 -14.60 24.35
CA ARG A 147 -13.52 -14.90 22.92
C ARG A 147 -14.78 -14.85 22.07
N ARG A 148 -15.91 -15.16 22.72
CA ARG A 148 -17.26 -15.09 22.20
C ARG A 148 -17.96 -13.88 22.80
N ARG A 149 -18.83 -13.25 22.03
CA ARG A 149 -19.79 -12.27 22.55
C ARG A 149 -20.96 -13.03 23.21
N PRO A 150 -21.19 -12.89 24.53
CA PRO A 150 -22.33 -13.53 25.19
C PRO A 150 -23.65 -13.04 24.59
N GLN A 151 -24.70 -13.88 24.58
CA GLN A 151 -26.01 -13.47 24.06
C GLN A 151 -26.78 -12.65 25.11
N CYS A 152 -26.41 -11.38 25.25
CA CYS A 152 -27.08 -10.40 26.10
C CYS A 152 -27.70 -9.29 25.24
N ASN A 153 -28.59 -8.47 25.83
CA ASN A 153 -29.23 -7.34 25.15
C ASN A 153 -28.28 -6.13 25.06
N TRP A 154 -27.16 -6.30 24.36
CA TRP A 154 -26.18 -5.26 24.10
C TRP A 154 -26.74 -4.01 23.42
N PRO A 155 -27.68 -4.11 22.44
CA PRO A 155 -28.25 -2.93 21.80
C PRO A 155 -28.90 -1.99 22.80
N ARG A 156 -29.55 -2.51 23.84
CA ARG A 156 -30.13 -1.70 24.91
C ARG A 156 -29.04 -0.91 25.66
N LEU A 157 -28.00 -1.59 26.14
CA LEU A 157 -26.89 -0.94 26.85
C LEU A 157 -26.15 0.09 25.98
N LEU A 158 -26.06 -0.17 24.67
CA LEU A 158 -25.47 0.78 23.73
C LEU A 158 -26.35 2.03 23.56
N LEU A 159 -27.68 1.86 23.44
CA LEU A 159 -28.63 2.98 23.33
C LEU A 159 -28.73 3.82 24.61
N ASP A 160 -28.47 3.21 25.76
CA ASP A 160 -28.45 3.86 27.07
C ASP A 160 -27.08 4.54 27.39
N ASP A 161 -26.11 4.53 26.46
CA ASP A 161 -24.72 4.99 26.65
C ASP A 161 -23.96 4.25 27.79
N GLU A 162 -24.34 2.99 28.05
CA GLU A 162 -23.82 2.18 29.16
C GLU A 162 -22.87 1.06 28.73
N LEU A 163 -22.65 0.88 27.43
CA LEU A 163 -21.74 -0.11 26.86
C LEU A 163 -20.54 0.57 26.18
N TYR A 164 -19.34 0.21 26.62
CA TYR A 164 -18.10 0.47 25.90
C TYR A 164 -17.53 -0.86 25.39
N GLU A 165 -17.47 -1.02 24.07
CA GLU A 165 -16.96 -2.24 23.42
C GLU A 165 -15.68 -1.90 22.65
N CYS A 166 -14.57 -2.57 22.97
CA CYS A 166 -13.34 -2.43 22.19
C CYS A 166 -13.43 -3.26 20.91
N SER A 167 -13.07 -2.67 19.77
CA SER A 167 -12.91 -3.43 18.54
C SER A 167 -11.78 -4.47 18.68
N PRO A 168 -11.95 -5.70 18.17
CA PRO A 168 -10.86 -6.68 18.12
C PRO A 168 -9.60 -6.15 17.43
N ALA A 169 -9.77 -5.30 16.40
CA ALA A 169 -8.69 -4.71 15.63
C ALA A 169 -7.83 -3.73 16.47
N ASP A 170 -8.44 -3.06 17.45
CA ASP A 170 -7.75 -2.04 18.25
C ASP A 170 -6.81 -2.65 19.30
N LEU A 171 -7.09 -3.89 19.73
CA LEU A 171 -6.37 -4.56 20.82
C LEU A 171 -4.95 -5.01 20.44
N GLY A 172 -4.68 -5.16 19.14
CA GLY A 172 -3.36 -5.49 18.63
C GLY A 172 -2.34 -4.37 18.86
N PHE A 173 -1.06 -4.74 18.82
CA PHE A 173 0.02 -3.76 18.83
C PHE A 173 0.07 -3.00 17.50
N ASP A 174 0.19 -1.69 17.56
CA ASP A 174 0.55 -0.89 16.39
C ASP A 174 2.05 -0.98 16.07
N GLN A 175 2.47 -0.40 14.94
CA GLN A 175 3.87 -0.47 14.52
C GLN A 175 4.82 0.22 15.53
N ALA A 176 4.40 1.33 16.15
CA ALA A 176 5.23 2.06 17.11
C ALA A 176 5.40 1.26 18.42
N GLU A 177 4.33 0.60 18.87
CA GLU A 177 4.35 -0.31 20.02
C GLU A 177 5.28 -1.52 19.76
N ILE A 178 5.30 -2.05 18.53
CA ILE A 178 6.25 -3.11 18.14
C ILE A 178 7.69 -2.60 18.15
N GLU A 179 7.95 -1.38 17.65
CA GLU A 179 9.29 -0.76 17.71
C GLU A 179 9.78 -0.61 19.16
N GLN A 180 8.90 -0.19 20.07
CA GLN A 180 9.22 -0.09 21.50
C GLN A 180 9.50 -1.45 22.15
N LEU A 181 8.72 -2.48 21.82
CA LEU A 181 8.96 -3.85 22.29
C LEU A 181 10.30 -4.41 21.80
N GLN A 182 10.69 -4.08 20.57
CA GLN A 182 11.99 -4.47 20.01
C GLN A 182 13.15 -3.79 20.74
N GLN A 183 13.02 -2.52 21.12
CA GLN A 183 14.04 -1.77 21.86
C GLN A 183 14.23 -2.26 23.30
N THR A 184 13.15 -2.74 23.94
CA THR A 184 13.14 -3.18 25.34
C THR A 184 13.45 -4.67 25.51
N SER A 185 13.45 -5.44 24.42
CA SER A 185 13.74 -6.87 24.46
C SER A 185 15.23 -7.13 24.69
N PRO A 186 15.61 -8.04 25.61
CA PRO A 186 17.01 -8.41 25.87
C PRO A 186 17.66 -9.22 24.74
N CYS A 187 16.93 -9.53 23.67
CA CYS A 187 17.39 -10.35 22.54
C CYS A 187 17.84 -9.46 21.38
N SER A 188 19.02 -9.75 20.81
CA SER A 188 19.79 -8.90 19.89
C SER A 188 18.98 -8.11 18.86
N PRO A 189 19.32 -6.84 18.61
CA PRO A 189 18.78 -6.11 17.46
C PRO A 189 19.33 -6.72 16.16
N GLY A 190 18.47 -7.01 15.18
CA GLY A 190 18.96 -7.03 13.79
C GLY A 190 18.55 -8.13 12.82
N ALA A 191 17.37 -8.78 12.92
CA ALA A 191 16.90 -9.64 11.82
C ALA A 191 15.64 -9.14 11.10
N ARG A 192 14.67 -8.55 11.80
CA ARG A 192 13.40 -8.08 11.22
C ARG A 192 13.02 -6.69 11.71
N THR A 193 12.57 -5.83 10.81
CA THR A 193 12.04 -4.50 11.17
C THR A 193 10.68 -4.63 11.86
N ALA A 194 10.24 -3.61 12.58
CA ALA A 194 8.89 -3.58 13.15
C ALA A 194 7.80 -3.68 12.10
N ALA A 195 7.97 -3.01 10.95
CA ALA A 195 7.07 -3.14 9.81
C ALA A 195 6.95 -4.60 9.31
N GLN A 196 8.06 -5.33 9.18
CA GLN A 196 8.04 -6.75 8.81
C GLN A 196 7.34 -7.61 9.87
N THR A 197 7.58 -7.32 11.15
CA THR A 197 6.94 -8.04 12.26
C THR A 197 5.43 -7.80 12.29
N PHE A 198 5.00 -6.55 12.07
CA PHE A 198 3.60 -6.20 11.94
C PHE A 198 2.96 -6.89 10.74
N GLN A 199 3.60 -6.88 9.56
CA GLN A 199 3.10 -7.55 8.36
C GLN A 199 2.92 -9.07 8.54
N LEU A 200 3.80 -9.70 9.34
CA LEU A 200 3.72 -11.13 9.66
C LEU A 200 2.63 -11.45 10.68
N THR A 201 2.39 -10.58 11.65
CA THR A 201 1.57 -10.89 12.84
C THR A 201 0.24 -10.15 12.90
N GLY A 202 0.04 -9.14 12.07
CA GLY A 202 -1.11 -8.23 12.15
C GLY A 202 -1.21 -7.49 13.49
N GLY A 203 -0.10 -7.33 14.22
CA GLY A 203 -0.11 -6.77 15.57
C GLY A 203 -0.63 -7.71 16.66
N TRP A 204 -0.99 -8.95 16.34
CA TRP A 204 -1.51 -9.92 17.32
C TRP A 204 -0.49 -10.16 18.44
N CYS A 205 -0.84 -9.83 19.69
CA CYS A 205 0.13 -9.74 20.78
C CYS A 205 0.94 -11.03 21.01
N VAL A 206 0.31 -12.20 20.96
CA VAL A 206 1.03 -13.49 21.05
C VAL A 206 1.90 -13.72 19.81
N GLY A 207 1.42 -13.42 18.61
CA GLY A 207 2.19 -13.51 17.38
C GLY A 207 3.45 -12.64 17.39
N VAL A 208 3.34 -11.38 17.84
CA VAL A 208 4.47 -10.47 18.02
C VAL A 208 5.47 -11.04 19.02
N ARG A 209 5.01 -11.55 20.17
CA ARG A 209 5.90 -12.14 21.18
C ARG A 209 6.61 -13.39 20.68
N ILE A 210 5.93 -14.27 19.95
CA ILE A 210 6.56 -15.45 19.32
C ILE A 210 7.61 -15.00 18.31
N ALA A 211 7.28 -14.02 17.45
CA ALA A 211 8.22 -13.49 16.46
C ALA A 211 9.50 -12.89 17.09
N LEU A 212 9.37 -12.19 18.23
CA LEU A 212 10.51 -11.63 18.97
C LEU A 212 11.35 -12.71 19.67
N LEU A 213 10.72 -13.80 20.13
CA LEU A 213 11.41 -14.94 20.75
C LEU A 213 12.17 -15.78 19.72
N ASP A 214 11.66 -15.89 18.49
CA ASP A 214 12.30 -16.66 17.41
C ASP A 214 13.62 -16.02 16.94
N THR A 215 13.74 -14.69 17.01
CA THR A 215 14.97 -13.97 16.65
C THR A 215 16.10 -14.10 17.68
N ALA A 216 15.80 -14.56 18.90
CA ALA A 216 16.72 -14.54 20.03
C ALA A 216 17.72 -15.70 20.07
N SER A 217 17.37 -16.88 19.55
CA SER A 217 18.06 -18.12 19.93
C SER A 217 19.12 -18.63 18.95
N GLY A 218 19.18 -18.17 17.69
CA GLY A 218 20.21 -18.54 16.70
C GLY A 218 20.38 -20.06 16.39
N LYS A 219 19.71 -20.93 17.16
CA LYS A 219 19.68 -22.37 17.12
C LYS A 219 18.26 -22.77 17.57
N PHE A 220 17.66 -23.70 16.83
CA PHE A 220 16.27 -24.18 16.89
C PHE A 220 15.19 -23.29 16.26
N THR A 221 14.67 -23.79 15.13
CA THR A 221 13.41 -23.42 14.49
C THR A 221 12.23 -23.67 15.43
N ARG A 222 11.74 -22.62 16.09
CA ARG A 222 10.54 -22.61 16.94
C ARG A 222 9.23 -22.49 16.16
N SER A 223 9.22 -22.93 14.90
CA SER A 223 8.02 -23.01 14.05
C SER A 223 6.88 -23.85 14.67
N GLY A 224 7.21 -24.72 15.63
CA GLY A 224 6.25 -25.44 16.47
C GLY A 224 5.53 -24.56 17.50
N THR A 225 6.14 -23.52 18.05
CA THR A 225 5.57 -22.76 19.21
C THR A 225 4.21 -22.14 18.92
N LEU A 226 4.00 -21.63 17.69
CA LEU A 226 2.71 -21.08 17.28
C LEU A 226 1.68 -22.21 17.07
N LEU A 227 2.10 -23.34 16.50
CA LEU A 227 1.21 -24.50 16.31
C LEU A 227 0.85 -25.13 17.65
N ASP A 228 1.81 -25.32 18.54
CA ASP A 228 1.60 -25.79 19.92
C ASP A 228 0.63 -24.86 20.66
N TYR A 229 0.77 -23.55 20.46
CA TYR A 229 -0.18 -22.58 21.00
C TYR A 229 -1.58 -22.75 20.41
N LEU A 230 -1.73 -22.91 19.09
CA LEU A 230 -3.03 -23.14 18.46
C LEU A 230 -3.62 -24.49 18.88
N GLU A 231 -2.80 -25.52 19.04
CA GLU A 231 -3.22 -26.85 19.50
C GLU A 231 -3.87 -26.74 20.87
N HIS A 232 -3.23 -26.00 21.79
CA HIS A 232 -3.78 -25.80 23.13
C HIS A 232 -4.93 -24.80 23.19
N GLU A 233 -4.86 -23.67 22.48
CA GLU A 233 -5.82 -22.57 22.66
C GLU A 233 -6.98 -22.59 21.66
N LEU A 234 -6.86 -23.30 20.54
CA LEU A 234 -7.89 -23.42 19.50
C LEU A 234 -8.35 -24.88 19.34
N PHE A 235 -7.47 -25.80 18.94
CA PHE A 235 -7.88 -27.15 18.51
C PHE A 235 -8.34 -28.05 19.66
N SER A 236 -7.78 -27.92 20.86
CA SER A 236 -8.20 -28.71 22.05
C SER A 236 -9.68 -28.57 22.43
N GLY A 237 -10.32 -27.47 22.00
CA GLY A 237 -11.73 -27.19 22.26
C GLY A 237 -12.68 -27.58 21.12
N LEU A 238 -12.17 -28.05 19.99
CA LEU A 238 -12.94 -28.37 18.80
C LEU A 238 -13.14 -29.89 18.66
N SER A 239 -14.27 -30.29 18.06
CA SER A 239 -14.41 -31.68 17.61
C SER A 239 -13.47 -31.94 16.42
N PRO A 240 -13.13 -33.21 16.13
CA PRO A 240 -12.28 -33.55 14.98
C PRO A 240 -12.78 -32.94 13.66
N GLU A 241 -14.09 -32.93 13.45
CA GLU A 241 -14.75 -32.41 12.23
C GLU A 241 -14.62 -30.88 12.15
N LEU A 242 -14.84 -30.15 13.26
CA LEU A 242 -14.68 -28.70 13.31
C LEU A 242 -13.21 -28.28 13.16
N ALA A 243 -12.28 -29.06 13.72
CA ALA A 243 -10.85 -28.82 13.55
C ALA A 243 -10.42 -29.02 12.10
N GLU A 244 -10.90 -30.06 11.42
CA GLU A 244 -10.67 -30.28 9.98
C GLU A 244 -11.28 -29.15 9.15
N ALA A 245 -12.55 -28.80 9.40
CA ALA A 245 -13.22 -27.71 8.70
C ALA A 245 -12.48 -26.38 8.85
N TRP A 246 -12.06 -26.02 10.06
CA TRP A 246 -11.28 -24.80 10.29
C TRP A 246 -9.97 -24.79 9.49
N ARG A 247 -9.25 -25.92 9.45
CA ARG A 247 -8.01 -26.03 8.68
C ARG A 247 -8.27 -25.86 7.20
N VAL A 248 -9.29 -26.51 6.63
CA VAL A 248 -9.71 -26.31 5.23
C VAL A 248 -10.01 -24.83 4.94
N LEU A 249 -10.77 -24.17 5.81
CA LEU A 249 -11.12 -22.76 5.67
C LEU A 249 -9.89 -21.84 5.75
N ALA A 250 -8.86 -22.20 6.52
CA ALA A 250 -7.62 -21.42 6.63
C ALA A 250 -6.80 -21.40 5.32
N HIS A 251 -7.02 -22.36 4.42
CA HIS A 251 -6.39 -22.38 3.10
C HIS A 251 -7.16 -21.62 2.02
N LEU A 252 -8.43 -21.30 2.26
CA LEU A 252 -9.23 -20.50 1.34
C LEU A 252 -8.96 -19.01 1.58
N PRO A 253 -8.96 -18.17 0.53
CA PRO A 253 -8.86 -16.72 0.73
C PRO A 253 -10.08 -16.25 1.53
N ARG A 254 -11.27 -16.57 1.04
CA ARG A 254 -12.55 -16.19 1.63
C ARG A 254 -13.56 -17.32 1.56
N PHE A 255 -14.54 -17.30 2.45
CA PHE A 255 -15.63 -18.26 2.49
C PHE A 255 -16.91 -17.65 3.06
N ASN A 256 -18.04 -18.30 2.81
CA ASN A 256 -19.34 -17.95 3.38
C ASN A 256 -20.11 -19.24 3.71
N ALA A 257 -21.34 -19.11 4.23
CA ALA A 257 -22.15 -20.25 4.62
C ALA A 257 -22.44 -21.21 3.45
N SER A 258 -22.75 -20.68 2.26
CA SER A 258 -23.05 -21.48 1.07
C SER A 258 -21.84 -22.29 0.58
N LEU A 259 -20.65 -21.69 0.57
CA LEU A 259 -19.42 -22.42 0.25
C LEU A 259 -19.13 -23.51 1.29
N CYS A 260 -19.36 -23.24 2.57
CA CYS A 260 -19.19 -24.25 3.62
C CYS A 260 -20.15 -25.44 3.43
N GLU A 261 -21.42 -25.20 3.07
CA GLU A 261 -22.36 -26.28 2.73
C GLU A 261 -21.86 -27.14 1.57
N HIS A 262 -21.30 -26.50 0.53
CA HIS A 262 -20.75 -27.22 -0.61
C HIS A 262 -19.49 -28.03 -0.26
N LEU A 263 -18.64 -27.52 0.64
CA LEU A 263 -17.39 -28.17 1.03
C LEU A 263 -17.57 -29.27 2.07
N PHE A 264 -18.52 -29.15 2.98
CA PHE A 264 -18.62 -30.04 4.13
C PHE A 264 -19.88 -30.91 4.12
N GLY A 265 -20.92 -30.52 3.37
CA GLY A 265 -22.19 -31.23 3.30
C GLY A 265 -23.37 -30.32 3.58
N ALA A 266 -24.52 -30.66 2.98
CA ALA A 266 -25.75 -29.90 3.11
C ALA A 266 -26.23 -29.87 4.58
N GLY A 267 -26.49 -28.67 5.11
CA GLY A 267 -26.91 -28.45 6.50
C GLY A 267 -25.75 -28.48 7.52
N GLU A 268 -24.76 -29.34 7.33
CA GLU A 268 -23.61 -29.45 8.24
C GLU A 268 -22.65 -28.27 8.11
N GLY A 269 -22.30 -27.87 6.88
CA GLY A 269 -21.29 -26.84 6.64
C GLY A 269 -21.64 -25.46 7.22
N ALA A 270 -22.88 -25.00 7.02
CA ALA A 270 -23.35 -23.73 7.60
C ALA A 270 -23.41 -23.77 9.14
N GLN A 271 -23.78 -24.92 9.71
CA GLN A 271 -23.80 -25.13 11.16
C GLN A 271 -22.39 -25.16 11.75
N TRP A 272 -21.43 -25.80 11.06
CA TRP A 272 -20.02 -25.83 11.47
C TRP A 272 -19.41 -24.44 11.43
N LEU A 273 -19.65 -23.68 10.36
CA LEU A 273 -19.19 -22.28 10.27
C LEU A 273 -19.73 -21.45 11.44
N ARG A 274 -21.04 -21.54 11.73
CA ARG A 274 -21.65 -20.83 12.86
C ARG A 274 -21.00 -21.24 14.19
N SER A 275 -20.77 -22.53 14.39
CA SER A 275 -20.14 -23.06 15.61
C SER A 275 -18.70 -22.54 15.78
N LEU A 276 -17.93 -22.45 14.70
CA LEU A 276 -16.57 -21.88 14.70
C LEU A 276 -16.58 -20.38 15.00
N GLN A 277 -17.51 -19.61 14.42
CA GLN A 277 -17.65 -18.18 14.70
C GLN A 277 -18.06 -17.93 16.16
N GLU A 278 -19.07 -18.66 16.65
CA GLU A 278 -19.53 -18.56 18.03
C GLU A 278 -18.43 -18.94 19.02
N SER A 279 -17.53 -19.86 18.66
CA SER A 279 -16.40 -20.26 19.52
C SER A 279 -15.20 -19.29 19.46
N GLY A 280 -15.26 -18.24 18.63
CA GLY A 280 -14.18 -17.25 18.52
C GLY A 280 -12.92 -17.78 17.85
N CYS A 281 -13.07 -18.70 16.89
CA CYS A 281 -11.98 -19.41 16.20
C CYS A 281 -11.24 -18.55 15.17
N PHE A 282 -10.89 -17.30 15.48
CA PHE A 282 -10.13 -16.41 14.57
C PHE A 282 -10.76 -16.26 13.18
N ILE A 283 -12.09 -16.28 13.09
CA ILE A 283 -12.83 -15.99 11.86
C ILE A 283 -13.31 -14.55 11.93
N GLU A 284 -12.98 -13.77 10.92
CA GLU A 284 -13.33 -12.35 10.81
C GLU A 284 -13.96 -12.04 9.44
N ALA A 285 -14.57 -10.87 9.31
CA ALA A 285 -15.13 -10.41 8.04
C ALA A 285 -14.01 -10.20 7.00
N TRP A 286 -14.28 -10.59 5.76
CA TRP A 286 -13.42 -10.27 4.61
C TRP A 286 -13.82 -8.89 4.07
N ASP A 287 -12.88 -7.93 4.02
CA ASP A 287 -13.09 -6.56 3.50
C ASP A 287 -14.37 -5.86 3.98
N ALA A 288 -14.67 -5.96 5.28
CA ALA A 288 -15.89 -5.43 5.90
C ALA A 288 -17.21 -5.96 5.29
N SER A 289 -17.16 -7.07 4.57
CA SER A 289 -18.35 -7.77 4.07
C SER A 289 -19.15 -8.36 5.24
N ALA A 290 -20.48 -8.30 5.14
CA ALA A 290 -21.37 -8.99 6.07
C ALA A 290 -21.43 -10.50 5.80
N ASP A 291 -21.24 -10.92 4.55
CA ASP A 291 -21.47 -12.31 4.11
C ASP A 291 -20.16 -13.10 3.95
N TRP A 292 -19.07 -12.41 3.58
CA TRP A 292 -17.77 -13.04 3.36
C TRP A 292 -16.91 -12.99 4.60
N LEU A 293 -16.29 -14.12 4.88
CA LEU A 293 -15.46 -14.36 6.05
C LEU A 293 -14.08 -14.85 5.63
N GLN A 294 -13.13 -14.72 6.53
CA GLN A 294 -11.78 -15.24 6.39
C GLN A 294 -11.23 -15.70 7.73
N VAL A 295 -10.27 -16.62 7.68
CA VAL A 295 -9.43 -16.90 8.84
C VAL A 295 -8.42 -15.78 8.99
N PHE A 296 -8.18 -15.33 10.23
CA PHE A 296 -7.24 -14.28 10.58
C PHE A 296 -5.93 -14.41 9.77
N PRO A 297 -5.60 -13.45 8.88
CA PRO A 297 -4.60 -13.61 7.83
C PRO A 297 -3.21 -14.11 8.28
N PRO A 298 -2.66 -13.67 9.43
CA PRO A 298 -1.40 -14.22 9.96
C PRO A 298 -1.44 -15.73 10.19
N LEU A 299 -2.57 -16.26 10.69
CA LEU A 299 -2.74 -17.69 10.92
C LEU A 299 -2.99 -18.44 9.62
N ALA A 300 -3.84 -17.90 8.74
CA ALA A 300 -4.11 -18.49 7.43
C ALA A 300 -2.82 -18.66 6.61
N ARG A 301 -1.93 -17.65 6.60
CA ARG A 301 -0.62 -17.75 5.97
C ARG A 301 0.21 -18.89 6.55
N ARG A 302 0.27 -19.00 7.88
CA ARG A 302 1.04 -20.06 8.55
C ARG A 302 0.52 -21.46 8.20
N MET A 303 -0.81 -21.63 8.12
CA MET A 303 -1.42 -22.91 7.75
C MET A 303 -1.16 -23.26 6.29
N ARG A 304 -1.18 -22.28 5.37
CA ARG A 304 -0.89 -22.51 3.95
C ARG A 304 0.54 -22.99 3.66
N ASP A 305 1.47 -22.73 4.57
CA ASP A 305 2.85 -23.23 4.46
C ASP A 305 2.98 -24.74 4.82
N GLU A 306 1.92 -25.36 5.35
CA GLU A 306 1.90 -26.78 5.72
C GLU A 306 1.27 -27.64 4.61
N GLU A 307 1.92 -28.76 4.29
CA GLU A 307 1.36 -29.73 3.35
C GLU A 307 0.23 -30.51 4.03
N TRP A 308 -0.99 -30.40 3.48
CA TRP A 308 -2.16 -31.11 4.00
C TRP A 308 -2.51 -32.33 3.14
N PRO A 309 -2.48 -33.56 3.71
CA PRO A 309 -2.96 -34.77 3.03
C PRO A 309 -4.44 -34.61 2.66
N GLY A 310 -4.78 -34.73 1.37
CA GLY A 310 -6.15 -34.54 0.89
C GLY A 310 -6.50 -33.10 0.46
N GLY A 311 -5.53 -32.17 0.53
CA GLY A 311 -5.62 -30.77 0.07
C GLY A 311 -6.37 -30.57 -1.25
N ARG A 312 -6.01 -31.40 -2.24
CA ARG A 312 -6.52 -31.29 -3.61
C ARG A 312 -8.03 -31.48 -3.72
N SER A 313 -8.62 -32.36 -2.89
CA SER A 313 -10.04 -32.72 -2.99
C SER A 313 -10.95 -31.53 -2.67
N TRP A 314 -10.68 -30.80 -1.59
CA TRP A 314 -11.49 -29.64 -1.22
C TRP A 314 -11.15 -28.40 -2.05
N HIS A 315 -9.90 -28.21 -2.50
CA HIS A 315 -9.59 -27.19 -3.51
C HIS A 315 -10.38 -27.41 -4.81
N ARG A 316 -10.52 -28.66 -5.27
CA ARG A 316 -11.35 -29.00 -6.44
C ARG A 316 -12.82 -28.66 -6.21
N ARG A 317 -13.38 -28.99 -5.03
CA ARG A 317 -14.78 -28.63 -4.69
C ARG A 317 -14.98 -27.12 -4.58
N ALA A 318 -14.03 -26.41 -3.97
CA ALA A 318 -14.04 -24.95 -3.90
C ALA A 318 -14.00 -24.33 -5.31
N CYS A 319 -13.13 -24.85 -6.19
CA CYS A 319 -13.06 -24.44 -7.59
C CYS A 319 -14.41 -24.61 -8.29
N GLN A 320 -15.04 -25.78 -8.19
CA GLN A 320 -16.37 -26.04 -8.78
C GLN A 320 -17.44 -25.05 -8.28
N TRP A 321 -17.42 -24.72 -6.99
CA TRP A 321 -18.32 -23.75 -6.42
C TRP A 321 -18.05 -22.33 -6.95
N PHE A 322 -16.79 -21.89 -7.00
CA PHE A 322 -16.45 -20.57 -7.53
C PHE A 322 -16.78 -20.44 -9.04
N ILE A 323 -16.64 -21.51 -9.81
CA ILE A 323 -17.11 -21.57 -11.22
C ILE A 323 -18.62 -21.33 -11.27
N ALA A 324 -19.39 -21.98 -10.41
CA ALA A 324 -20.85 -21.80 -10.36
C ALA A 324 -21.28 -20.39 -9.92
N GLN A 325 -20.40 -19.66 -9.21
CA GLN A 325 -20.60 -18.25 -8.84
C GLN A 325 -19.97 -17.27 -9.84
N GLU A 326 -19.40 -17.76 -10.95
CA GLU A 326 -18.69 -16.96 -11.96
C GLU A 326 -17.51 -16.14 -11.40
N ASP A 327 -16.96 -16.56 -10.25
CA ASP A 327 -15.74 -15.98 -9.68
C ASP A 327 -14.51 -16.69 -10.29
N TRP A 328 -14.19 -16.31 -11.53
CA TRP A 328 -13.14 -16.93 -12.33
C TRP A 328 -11.75 -16.82 -11.68
N GLN A 329 -11.50 -15.72 -10.95
CA GLN A 329 -10.24 -15.48 -10.27
C GLN A 329 -10.04 -16.50 -9.13
N ALA A 330 -11.02 -16.60 -8.23
CA ALA A 330 -10.94 -17.55 -7.14
C ALA A 330 -10.93 -18.99 -7.67
N ALA A 331 -11.75 -19.31 -8.68
CA ALA A 331 -11.76 -20.63 -9.32
C ALA A 331 -10.39 -21.00 -9.90
N PHE A 332 -9.72 -20.08 -10.60
CA PHE A 332 -8.40 -20.30 -11.17
C PHE A 332 -7.36 -20.62 -10.09
N GLU A 333 -7.31 -19.84 -9.01
CA GLU A 333 -6.40 -20.09 -7.89
C GLU A 333 -6.67 -21.44 -7.21
N GLN A 334 -7.94 -21.78 -6.99
CA GLN A 334 -8.32 -23.08 -6.42
C GLN A 334 -7.95 -24.24 -7.35
N ALA A 335 -8.10 -24.09 -8.67
CA ALA A 335 -7.69 -25.10 -9.65
C ALA A 335 -6.17 -25.35 -9.62
N LEU A 336 -5.36 -24.29 -9.51
CA LEU A 336 -3.91 -24.41 -9.36
C LEU A 336 -3.52 -25.16 -8.08
N LEU A 337 -4.16 -24.84 -6.96
CA LEU A 337 -3.90 -25.51 -5.67
C LEU A 337 -4.40 -26.96 -5.67
N ALA A 338 -5.48 -27.25 -6.41
CA ALA A 338 -5.94 -28.61 -6.67
C ALA A 338 -5.01 -29.39 -7.61
N GLN A 339 -4.09 -28.71 -8.31
CA GLN A 339 -3.26 -29.24 -9.40
C GLN A 339 -4.09 -29.74 -10.60
N GLU A 340 -5.26 -29.16 -10.80
CA GLU A 340 -6.14 -29.41 -11.95
C GLU A 340 -5.78 -28.42 -13.07
N TYR A 341 -4.57 -28.57 -13.64
CA TYR A 341 -3.98 -27.57 -14.54
C TYR A 341 -4.79 -27.36 -15.82
N GLU A 342 -5.37 -28.40 -16.40
CA GLU A 342 -6.25 -28.27 -17.59
C GLU A 342 -7.47 -27.41 -17.28
N VAL A 343 -8.06 -27.57 -16.08
CA VAL A 343 -9.17 -26.73 -15.61
C VAL A 343 -8.70 -25.30 -15.42
N ALA A 344 -7.54 -25.09 -14.77
CA ALA A 344 -6.96 -23.76 -14.60
C ALA A 344 -6.76 -23.04 -15.96
N VAL A 345 -6.23 -23.74 -16.96
CA VAL A 345 -6.03 -23.19 -18.30
C VAL A 345 -7.35 -22.91 -19.01
N SER A 346 -8.34 -23.80 -18.89
CA SER A 346 -9.68 -23.54 -19.43
C SER A 346 -10.31 -22.28 -18.85
N LEU A 347 -10.08 -21.97 -17.57
CA LEU A 347 -10.63 -20.77 -16.92
C LEU A 347 -10.01 -19.47 -17.46
N LEU A 348 -8.79 -19.51 -18.00
CA LEU A 348 -8.12 -18.34 -18.56
C LEU A 348 -8.81 -17.75 -19.79
N GLN A 349 -9.75 -18.47 -20.43
CA GLN A 349 -10.61 -17.90 -21.46
C GLN A 349 -11.49 -16.75 -20.95
N HIS A 350 -11.74 -16.70 -19.64
CA HIS A 350 -12.49 -15.62 -18.98
C HIS A 350 -11.59 -14.46 -18.55
N PHE A 351 -10.26 -14.61 -18.67
CA PHE A 351 -9.30 -13.60 -18.27
C PHE A 351 -9.06 -12.61 -19.42
N SER A 352 -8.99 -11.34 -19.03
CA SER A 352 -8.63 -10.21 -19.88
C SER A 352 -7.28 -9.62 -19.46
N PHE A 353 -6.76 -8.67 -20.23
CA PHE A 353 -5.53 -7.96 -19.88
C PHE A 353 -5.58 -7.29 -18.50
N GLU A 354 -6.75 -6.82 -18.05
CA GLU A 354 -6.91 -6.19 -16.73
C GLU A 354 -6.58 -7.15 -15.59
N HIS A 355 -6.84 -8.45 -15.76
CA HIS A 355 -6.56 -9.46 -14.75
C HIS A 355 -5.06 -9.61 -14.49
N LEU A 356 -4.17 -9.18 -15.41
CA LEU A 356 -2.73 -9.14 -15.16
C LEU A 356 -2.35 -8.16 -14.03
N PHE A 357 -3.21 -7.17 -13.78
CA PHE A 357 -3.03 -6.19 -12.71
C PHE A 357 -3.76 -6.59 -11.42
N GLN A 358 -4.30 -7.80 -11.32
CA GLN A 358 -4.95 -8.27 -10.10
C GLN A 358 -4.04 -9.25 -9.36
N GLN A 359 -3.90 -9.03 -8.05
CA GLN A 359 -3.18 -9.91 -7.13
C GLN A 359 -1.79 -10.34 -7.66
N GLN A 360 -1.53 -11.65 -7.73
CA GLN A 360 -0.30 -12.24 -8.23
C GLN A 360 -0.49 -12.95 -9.59
N ASN A 361 -1.49 -12.55 -10.39
CA ASN A 361 -1.84 -13.28 -11.61
C ASN A 361 -0.68 -13.43 -12.59
N VAL A 362 0.14 -12.40 -12.79
CA VAL A 362 1.35 -12.53 -13.62
C VAL A 362 2.26 -13.63 -13.09
N VAL A 363 2.48 -13.71 -11.78
CA VAL A 363 3.34 -14.72 -11.16
C VAL A 363 2.77 -16.12 -11.37
N LEU A 364 1.47 -16.28 -11.17
CA LEU A 364 0.78 -17.57 -11.33
C LEU A 364 0.79 -18.02 -12.80
N LEU A 365 0.49 -17.13 -13.73
CA LEU A 365 0.49 -17.41 -15.17
C LEU A 365 1.88 -17.81 -15.68
N LEU A 366 2.92 -17.06 -15.29
CA LEU A 366 4.29 -17.37 -15.69
C LEU A 366 4.77 -18.71 -15.12
N ARG A 367 4.45 -19.00 -13.85
CA ARG A 367 4.77 -20.29 -13.23
C ARG A 367 4.04 -21.44 -13.93
N LEU A 368 2.75 -21.27 -14.22
CA LEU A 368 1.97 -22.27 -14.92
C LEU A 368 2.53 -22.55 -16.32
N HIS A 369 2.93 -21.50 -17.04
CA HIS A 369 3.57 -21.59 -18.35
C HIS A 369 4.92 -22.34 -18.30
N GLU A 370 5.77 -22.00 -17.34
CA GLU A 370 7.05 -22.69 -17.13
C GLU A 370 6.89 -24.18 -16.80
N GLN A 371 5.81 -24.56 -16.09
CA GLN A 371 5.59 -25.93 -15.63
C GLN A 371 4.88 -26.82 -16.65
N GLN A 372 3.88 -26.29 -17.35
CA GLN A 372 3.03 -27.08 -18.26
C GLN A 372 3.44 -26.96 -19.74
N GLY A 373 4.26 -25.97 -20.08
CA GLY A 373 4.76 -25.75 -21.43
C GLY A 373 3.73 -25.20 -22.41
N ASP A 374 4.17 -25.06 -23.66
CA ASP A 374 3.45 -24.35 -24.73
C ASP A 374 2.17 -25.07 -25.18
N GLU A 375 2.15 -26.40 -25.19
CA GLU A 375 1.03 -27.18 -25.76
C GLU A 375 -0.29 -26.89 -25.05
N LEU A 376 -0.26 -26.84 -23.72
CA LEU A 376 -1.43 -26.53 -22.91
C LEU A 376 -1.72 -25.02 -22.91
N MET A 377 -0.67 -24.21 -22.71
CA MET A 377 -0.82 -22.78 -22.41
C MET A 377 -1.02 -21.88 -23.63
N LEU A 378 -0.64 -22.34 -24.83
CA LEU A 378 -0.72 -21.56 -26.07
C LEU A 378 -1.73 -22.16 -27.06
N GLY A 379 -2.77 -22.84 -26.55
CA GLY A 379 -3.79 -23.51 -27.36
C GLY A 379 -4.78 -22.59 -28.07
N THR A 380 -4.85 -21.29 -27.74
CA THR A 380 -5.73 -20.31 -28.41
C THR A 380 -5.05 -18.95 -28.60
N PRO A 381 -5.49 -18.12 -29.58
CA PRO A 381 -4.98 -16.77 -29.79
C PRO A 381 -5.11 -15.86 -28.56
N GLN A 382 -6.14 -16.06 -27.73
CA GLN A 382 -6.36 -15.28 -26.51
C GLN A 382 -5.32 -15.63 -25.45
N LEU A 383 -5.04 -16.92 -25.25
CA LEU A 383 -4.04 -17.36 -24.29
C LEU A 383 -2.64 -16.93 -24.70
N VAL A 384 -2.29 -17.06 -26.00
CA VAL A 384 -1.07 -16.45 -26.55
C VAL A 384 -1.01 -14.97 -26.20
N GLY A 385 -2.13 -14.27 -26.36
CA GLY A 385 -2.27 -12.87 -26.01
C GLY A 385 -1.97 -12.55 -24.54
N LEU A 386 -2.54 -13.33 -23.63
CA LEU A 386 -2.43 -13.16 -22.18
C LEU A 386 -1.02 -13.50 -21.67
N ILE A 387 -0.45 -14.61 -22.14
CA ILE A 387 0.89 -15.07 -21.72
C ILE A 387 1.97 -14.15 -22.26
N SER A 388 1.91 -13.73 -23.53
CA SER A 388 2.87 -12.75 -24.04
C SER A 388 2.75 -11.41 -23.31
N ALA A 389 1.56 -10.96 -22.95
CA ALA A 389 1.37 -9.76 -22.14
C ALA A 389 1.99 -9.90 -20.73
N ALA A 390 1.83 -11.05 -20.06
CA ALA A 390 2.49 -11.35 -18.78
C ALA A 390 4.03 -11.38 -18.90
N LEU A 391 4.57 -11.96 -19.98
CA LEU A 391 6.01 -11.99 -20.27
C LEU A 391 6.56 -10.59 -20.54
N LEU A 392 5.88 -9.78 -21.36
CA LEU A 392 6.24 -8.38 -21.62
C LEU A 392 6.16 -7.55 -20.34
N PHE A 393 5.15 -7.78 -19.50
CA PHE A 393 5.01 -7.15 -18.18
C PHE A 393 6.24 -7.42 -17.31
N ALA A 394 6.64 -8.68 -17.18
CA ALA A 394 7.78 -9.13 -16.37
C ALA A 394 9.16 -8.81 -16.99
N GLY A 395 9.21 -8.38 -18.25
CA GLY A 395 10.46 -8.02 -18.94
C GLY A 395 11.15 -9.18 -19.67
N ARG A 396 10.46 -10.31 -19.86
CA ARG A 396 11.01 -11.52 -20.50
C ARG A 396 10.77 -11.49 -22.02
N PHE A 397 11.43 -10.55 -22.71
CA PHE A 397 11.10 -10.20 -24.09
C PHE A 397 11.39 -11.29 -25.12
N GLU A 398 12.42 -12.10 -24.91
CA GLU A 398 12.74 -13.23 -25.80
C GLU A 398 11.65 -14.31 -25.75
N GLN A 399 11.22 -14.69 -24.54
CA GLN A 399 10.09 -15.60 -24.35
C GLN A 399 8.79 -15.01 -24.91
N ALA A 400 8.55 -13.72 -24.72
CA ALA A 400 7.41 -13.04 -25.33
C ALA A 400 7.46 -13.09 -26.87
N ALA A 401 8.62 -12.89 -27.49
CA ALA A 401 8.77 -12.99 -28.94
C ALA A 401 8.39 -14.38 -29.45
N ALA A 402 8.95 -15.44 -28.84
CA ALA A 402 8.64 -16.83 -29.17
C ALA A 402 7.13 -17.14 -28.98
N CYS A 403 6.52 -16.60 -27.92
CA CYS A 403 5.09 -16.74 -27.67
C CYS A 403 4.25 -16.06 -28.77
N ILE A 404 4.60 -14.83 -29.16
CA ILE A 404 3.86 -14.07 -30.18
C ILE A 404 3.94 -14.76 -31.55
N GLU A 405 5.07 -15.41 -31.87
CA GLU A 405 5.22 -16.21 -33.11
C GLU A 405 4.20 -17.35 -33.19
N GLN A 406 3.75 -17.91 -32.06
CA GLN A 406 2.75 -18.98 -32.05
C GLN A 406 1.38 -18.54 -32.58
N MET A 407 1.12 -17.23 -32.69
CA MET A 407 -0.11 -16.72 -33.30
C MET A 407 -0.27 -17.21 -34.76
N ALA A 408 0.83 -17.49 -35.46
CA ALA A 408 0.80 -18.00 -36.83
C ALA A 408 0.17 -19.40 -36.95
N ARG A 409 0.19 -20.22 -35.89
CA ARG A 409 -0.40 -21.58 -35.88
C ARG A 409 -1.91 -21.58 -36.09
N PHE A 410 -2.57 -20.45 -35.81
CA PHE A 410 -4.01 -20.30 -35.97
C PHE A 410 -4.39 -19.81 -37.37
N ALA A 411 -3.44 -19.66 -38.29
CA ALA A 411 -3.72 -19.38 -39.69
C ALA A 411 -3.74 -20.70 -40.52
N PRO A 412 -4.59 -20.80 -41.57
CA PRO A 412 -5.56 -19.80 -42.00
C PRO A 412 -6.84 -19.79 -41.14
N GLN A 413 -7.46 -18.62 -41.02
CA GLN A 413 -8.76 -18.47 -40.37
C GLN A 413 -9.92 -18.77 -41.33
N PRO A 414 -11.09 -19.21 -40.83
CA PRO A 414 -12.24 -19.58 -41.66
C PRO A 414 -12.81 -18.46 -42.54
N SER A 415 -12.53 -17.20 -42.22
CA SER A 415 -12.95 -16.05 -43.02
C SER A 415 -11.84 -15.00 -43.13
N ALA A 416 -11.88 -14.22 -44.22
CA ALA A 416 -10.94 -13.12 -44.43
C ALA A 416 -11.00 -12.06 -43.32
N THR A 417 -12.17 -11.84 -42.71
CA THR A 417 -12.32 -10.92 -41.57
C THR A 417 -11.61 -11.47 -40.34
N LEU A 418 -11.81 -12.74 -39.98
CA LEU A 418 -11.11 -13.36 -38.85
C LEU A 418 -9.60 -13.42 -39.09
N GLN A 419 -9.17 -13.66 -40.34
CA GLN A 419 -7.75 -13.63 -40.71
C GLN A 419 -7.14 -12.25 -40.45
N ARG A 420 -7.80 -11.17 -40.89
CA ARG A 420 -7.34 -9.80 -40.66
C ARG A 420 -7.31 -9.45 -39.17
N GLN A 421 -8.31 -9.89 -38.41
CA GLN A 421 -8.33 -9.69 -36.95
C GLN A 421 -7.21 -10.44 -36.22
N LEU A 422 -6.89 -11.67 -36.63
CA LEU A 422 -5.77 -12.43 -36.07
C LEU A 422 -4.43 -11.70 -36.34
N VAL A 423 -4.23 -11.23 -37.57
CA VAL A 423 -3.05 -10.43 -37.95
C VAL A 423 -3.00 -9.14 -37.14
N ALA A 424 -4.12 -8.42 -37.00
CA ALA A 424 -4.17 -7.17 -36.22
C ALA A 424 -3.84 -7.39 -34.73
N ARG A 425 -4.23 -8.52 -34.14
CA ARG A 425 -3.83 -8.90 -32.78
C ARG A 425 -2.32 -9.15 -32.70
N TRP A 426 -1.77 -9.91 -33.65
CA TRP A 426 -0.32 -10.13 -33.74
C TRP A 426 0.44 -8.80 -33.89
N GLN A 427 -0.03 -7.90 -34.77
CA GLN A 427 0.50 -6.56 -34.98
C GLN A 427 0.56 -5.76 -33.66
N ALA A 428 -0.52 -5.76 -32.88
CA ALA A 428 -0.56 -5.08 -31.58
C ALA A 428 0.52 -5.61 -30.61
N GLN A 429 0.71 -6.93 -30.55
CA GLN A 429 1.71 -7.54 -29.66
C GLN A 429 3.15 -7.27 -30.12
N GLN A 430 3.39 -7.38 -31.43
CA GLN A 430 4.69 -7.04 -32.03
C GLN A 430 5.06 -5.57 -31.81
N GLY A 431 4.10 -4.66 -31.95
CA GLY A 431 4.29 -3.24 -31.64
C GLY A 431 4.79 -3.03 -30.22
N TRP A 432 4.20 -3.71 -29.23
CA TRP A 432 4.63 -3.61 -27.84
C TRP A 432 6.01 -4.23 -27.58
N LEU A 433 6.29 -5.40 -28.15
CA LEU A 433 7.60 -6.04 -28.04
C LEU A 433 8.71 -5.12 -28.58
N LEU A 434 8.51 -4.58 -29.80
CA LEU A 434 9.47 -3.72 -30.47
C LEU A 434 9.64 -2.38 -29.75
N HIS A 435 8.54 -1.79 -29.25
CA HIS A 435 8.57 -0.57 -28.44
C HIS A 435 9.41 -0.77 -27.18
N LEU A 436 9.21 -1.87 -26.47
CA LEU A 436 9.96 -2.20 -25.25
C LEU A 436 11.43 -2.55 -25.51
N LEU A 437 11.76 -3.03 -26.71
CA LEU A 437 13.15 -3.23 -27.18
C LEU A 437 13.82 -1.95 -27.69
N GLY A 438 13.10 -0.82 -27.73
CA GLY A 438 13.61 0.46 -28.23
C GLY A 438 13.62 0.57 -29.77
N ARG A 439 12.87 -0.28 -30.48
CA ARG A 439 12.71 -0.28 -31.95
C ARG A 439 11.47 0.52 -32.37
N HIS A 440 11.57 1.85 -32.25
CA HIS A 440 10.39 2.72 -32.29
C HIS A 440 9.69 2.84 -33.66
N GLU A 441 10.42 3.01 -34.77
CA GLU A 441 9.81 3.14 -36.11
C GLU A 441 8.99 1.90 -36.51
N PRO A 442 9.54 0.66 -36.45
CA PRO A 442 8.74 -0.54 -36.69
C PRO A 442 7.57 -0.67 -35.71
N ALA A 443 7.79 -0.41 -34.42
CA ALA A 443 6.73 -0.49 -33.42
C ALA A 443 5.55 0.44 -33.73
N ARG A 444 5.83 1.67 -34.18
CA ARG A 444 4.82 2.65 -34.56
C ARG A 444 3.97 2.16 -35.73
N ALA A 445 4.61 1.58 -36.76
CA ALA A 445 3.91 1.00 -37.90
C ALA A 445 2.97 -0.12 -37.45
N HIS A 446 3.47 -1.06 -36.64
CA HIS A 446 2.67 -2.16 -36.09
C HIS A 446 1.45 -1.68 -35.29
N PHE A 447 1.58 -0.62 -34.46
CA PHE A 447 0.44 -0.06 -33.74
C PHE A 447 -0.62 0.56 -34.65
N ILE A 448 -0.21 1.28 -35.70
CA ILE A 448 -1.12 1.92 -36.66
C ILE A 448 -1.86 0.85 -37.49
N ASP A 449 -1.12 -0.14 -37.99
CA ASP A 449 -1.69 -1.25 -38.76
C ASP A 449 -2.69 -2.05 -37.92
N ALA A 450 -2.37 -2.31 -36.64
CA ALA A 450 -3.29 -2.94 -35.71
C ALA A 450 -4.57 -2.12 -35.51
N LEU A 451 -4.46 -0.81 -35.26
CA LEU A 451 -5.62 0.06 -35.03
C LEU A 451 -6.57 0.17 -36.24
N THR A 452 -6.03 -0.02 -37.44
CA THR A 452 -6.81 0.02 -38.70
C THR A 452 -7.73 -1.19 -38.83
N GLU A 453 -7.28 -2.38 -38.42
CA GLU A 453 -8.01 -3.63 -38.63
C GLU A 453 -8.65 -4.21 -37.34
N LEU A 454 -8.25 -3.75 -36.14
CA LEU A 454 -8.83 -4.22 -34.88
C LEU A 454 -10.30 -3.77 -34.74
N PRO A 455 -11.24 -4.71 -34.48
CA PRO A 455 -12.65 -4.38 -34.33
C PRO A 455 -12.91 -3.63 -33.01
N ALA A 456 -14.05 -2.94 -32.92
CA ALA A 456 -14.46 -2.23 -31.70
C ALA A 456 -14.58 -3.16 -30.47
N SER A 457 -14.91 -4.44 -30.67
CA SER A 457 -14.95 -5.44 -29.60
C SER A 457 -13.57 -5.75 -29.00
N ALA A 458 -12.48 -5.52 -29.75
CA ALA A 458 -11.10 -5.65 -29.26
C ALA A 458 -10.58 -4.34 -28.64
N TRP A 459 -11.45 -3.61 -27.94
CA TRP A 459 -11.17 -2.27 -27.44
C TRP A 459 -9.94 -2.20 -26.53
N THR A 460 -9.67 -3.23 -25.72
CA THR A 460 -8.48 -3.25 -24.85
C THR A 460 -7.19 -3.28 -25.66
N ALA A 461 -7.13 -4.07 -26.74
CA ALA A 461 -5.97 -4.08 -27.63
C ALA A 461 -5.80 -2.74 -28.34
N ARG A 462 -6.91 -2.11 -28.80
CA ARG A 462 -6.89 -0.76 -29.39
C ARG A 462 -6.36 0.28 -28.40
N LEU A 463 -6.86 0.26 -27.16
CA LEU A 463 -6.41 1.15 -26.08
C LEU A 463 -4.91 0.99 -25.82
N LEU A 464 -4.41 -0.25 -25.78
CA LEU A 464 -2.98 -0.51 -25.60
C LEU A 464 -2.16 -0.02 -26.79
N CYS A 465 -2.61 -0.14 -28.03
CA CYS A 465 -1.92 0.49 -29.17
C CYS A 465 -1.85 2.02 -29.02
N LEU A 466 -2.93 2.67 -28.56
CA LEU A 466 -2.95 4.12 -28.30
C LEU A 466 -1.99 4.51 -27.16
N SER A 467 -1.90 3.72 -26.09
CA SER A 467 -0.91 3.95 -25.03
C SER A 467 0.53 3.80 -25.54
N GLY A 468 0.81 2.77 -26.36
CA GLY A 468 2.11 2.61 -27.01
C GLY A 468 2.49 3.83 -27.86
N LEU A 469 1.57 4.31 -28.71
CA LEU A 469 1.77 5.52 -29.51
C LEU A 469 1.95 6.79 -28.66
N THR A 470 1.22 6.91 -27.54
CA THR A 470 1.37 8.00 -26.58
C THR A 470 2.79 8.02 -26.01
N GLN A 471 3.30 6.87 -25.56
CA GLN A 471 4.64 6.75 -25.00
C GLN A 471 5.73 7.05 -26.03
N GLN A 472 5.54 6.65 -27.29
CA GLN A 472 6.47 7.00 -28.37
C GLN A 472 6.50 8.51 -28.63
N ALA A 473 5.33 9.16 -28.69
CA ALA A 473 5.24 10.61 -28.85
C ALA A 473 5.91 11.34 -27.67
N LEU A 474 5.73 10.87 -26.43
CA LEU A 474 6.42 11.41 -25.25
C LEU A 474 7.95 11.27 -25.36
N LEU A 475 8.46 10.10 -25.76
CA LEU A 475 9.90 9.85 -25.92
C LEU A 475 10.53 10.72 -27.02
N ASN A 476 9.75 11.11 -28.04
CA ASN A 476 10.18 12.03 -29.09
C ASN A 476 10.06 13.50 -28.70
N GLY A 477 9.41 13.81 -27.57
CA GLY A 477 9.10 15.17 -27.14
C GLY A 477 7.95 15.81 -27.92
N GLU A 478 7.10 15.02 -28.58
CA GLU A 478 5.90 15.45 -29.30
C GLU A 478 4.71 15.56 -28.33
N LEU A 479 4.80 16.49 -27.36
CA LEU A 479 3.88 16.56 -26.22
C LEU A 479 2.41 16.77 -26.61
N ASP A 480 2.13 17.56 -27.65
CA ASP A 480 0.76 17.78 -28.13
C ASP A 480 0.15 16.53 -28.81
N VAL A 481 0.97 15.79 -29.56
CA VAL A 481 0.57 14.52 -30.19
C VAL A 481 0.28 13.49 -29.10
N ALA A 482 1.17 13.38 -28.11
CA ALA A 482 0.96 12.51 -26.95
C ALA A 482 -0.34 12.84 -26.23
N GLN A 483 -0.62 14.13 -25.99
CA GLN A 483 -1.84 14.57 -25.32
C GLN A 483 -3.10 14.18 -26.09
N ALA A 484 -3.11 14.36 -27.42
CA ALA A 484 -4.27 14.05 -28.26
C ALA A 484 -4.58 12.55 -28.23
N ILE A 485 -3.57 11.70 -28.43
CA ILE A 485 -3.71 10.23 -28.44
C ILE A 485 -4.11 9.71 -27.05
N ASN A 486 -3.48 10.22 -25.98
CA ASN A 486 -3.81 9.83 -24.61
C ASN A 486 -5.26 10.18 -24.26
N ARG A 487 -5.75 11.34 -24.70
CA ARG A 487 -7.15 11.75 -24.49
C ARG A 487 -8.12 10.80 -25.20
N GLU A 488 -7.81 10.38 -26.42
CA GLU A 488 -8.60 9.38 -27.14
C GLU A 488 -8.66 8.06 -26.36
N ALA A 489 -7.51 7.58 -25.88
CA ALA A 489 -7.44 6.36 -25.07
C ALA A 489 -8.24 6.48 -23.76
N LEU A 490 -8.17 7.62 -23.07
CA LEU A 490 -8.93 7.88 -21.84
C LEU A 490 -10.44 7.90 -22.09
N CYS A 491 -10.88 8.53 -23.18
CA CYS A 491 -12.29 8.50 -23.60
C CYS A 491 -12.76 7.06 -23.83
N LEU A 492 -11.93 6.22 -24.47
CA LEU A 492 -12.23 4.82 -24.69
C LEU A 492 -12.33 4.03 -23.37
N ALA A 493 -11.38 4.21 -22.44
CA ALA A 493 -11.41 3.56 -21.13
C ALA A 493 -12.67 3.91 -20.34
N ARG A 494 -13.03 5.21 -20.30
CA ARG A 494 -14.22 5.72 -19.62
C ARG A 494 -15.51 5.24 -20.26
N ALA A 495 -15.57 5.18 -21.59
CA ALA A 495 -16.72 4.64 -22.31
C ALA A 495 -16.98 3.16 -21.98
N GLN A 496 -15.95 2.41 -21.62
CA GLN A 496 -16.04 1.01 -21.19
C GLN A 496 -16.16 0.85 -19.66
N GLY A 497 -16.12 1.94 -18.90
CA GLY A 497 -16.21 1.91 -17.43
C GLY A 497 -14.99 1.28 -16.74
N SER A 498 -13.83 1.21 -17.40
CA SER A 498 -12.63 0.58 -16.84
C SER A 498 -11.75 1.59 -16.09
N LEU A 499 -11.94 1.69 -14.77
CA LEU A 499 -11.11 2.52 -13.89
C LEU A 499 -9.64 2.08 -13.90
N LEU A 500 -9.38 0.77 -14.02
CA LEU A 500 -8.03 0.22 -14.05
C LEU A 500 -7.25 0.72 -15.27
N LEU A 501 -7.86 0.65 -16.46
CA LEU A 501 -7.22 1.13 -17.68
C LEU A 501 -7.18 2.66 -17.78
N GLU A 502 -8.16 3.36 -17.19
CA GLU A 502 -8.03 4.80 -16.96
C GLU A 502 -6.78 5.10 -16.13
N GLY A 503 -6.60 4.45 -14.98
CA GLY A 503 -5.44 4.66 -14.13
C GLY A 503 -4.11 4.31 -14.80
N LEU A 504 -4.08 3.30 -15.68
CA LEU A 504 -2.90 2.98 -16.50
C LEU A 504 -2.55 4.13 -17.45
N LEU A 505 -3.53 4.73 -18.12
CA LEU A 505 -3.34 5.85 -19.04
C LEU A 505 -3.01 7.17 -18.31
N GLU A 506 -3.50 7.34 -17.09
CA GLU A 506 -3.16 8.51 -16.27
C GLU A 506 -1.69 8.49 -15.82
N LEU A 507 -0.98 7.35 -15.86
CA LEU A 507 0.49 7.33 -15.71
C LEU A 507 1.19 8.07 -16.86
N ASP A 508 0.73 7.85 -18.10
CA ASP A 508 1.29 8.52 -19.29
C ASP A 508 0.92 10.02 -19.26
N HIS A 509 -0.30 10.36 -18.83
CA HIS A 509 -0.74 11.74 -18.66
C HIS A 509 0.04 12.47 -17.54
N ALA A 510 0.31 11.82 -16.42
CA ALA A 510 1.13 12.38 -15.35
C ALA A 510 2.56 12.70 -15.84
N GLN A 511 3.14 11.85 -16.70
CA GLN A 511 4.43 12.15 -17.33
C GLN A 511 4.35 13.36 -18.26
N LEU A 512 3.30 13.49 -19.07
CA LEU A 512 3.08 14.67 -19.90
C LEU A 512 3.03 15.96 -19.04
N LEU A 513 2.27 15.93 -17.93
CA LEU A 513 2.16 17.05 -17.00
C LEU A 513 3.48 17.39 -16.33
N GLU A 514 4.26 16.37 -15.93
CA GLU A 514 5.61 16.53 -15.39
C GLU A 514 6.52 17.26 -16.40
N GLN A 515 6.51 16.84 -17.67
CA GLN A 515 7.33 17.47 -18.72
C GLN A 515 6.93 18.93 -18.99
N ARG A 516 5.64 19.27 -18.85
CA ARG A 516 5.13 20.64 -18.97
C ARG A 516 5.36 21.51 -17.72
N GLY A 517 6.09 21.03 -16.73
CA GLY A 517 6.38 21.78 -15.50
C GLY A 517 5.17 21.90 -14.55
N ALA A 518 4.25 20.93 -14.58
CA ALA A 518 3.08 20.89 -13.70
C ALA A 518 3.07 19.65 -12.76
N PRO A 519 4.14 19.39 -11.97
CA PRO A 519 4.25 18.19 -11.14
C PRO A 519 3.18 18.10 -10.05
N GLN A 520 2.67 19.22 -9.52
CA GLN A 520 1.57 19.20 -8.53
C GLN A 520 0.26 18.71 -9.14
N ARG A 521 -0.01 19.06 -10.40
CA ARG A 521 -1.20 18.54 -11.10
C ARG A 521 -1.05 17.05 -11.37
N ALA A 522 0.14 16.61 -11.77
CA ALA A 522 0.45 15.19 -11.92
C ALA A 522 0.26 14.44 -10.59
N GLU A 523 0.73 15.00 -9.47
CA GLU A 523 0.58 14.37 -8.15
C GLU A 523 -0.87 14.32 -7.68
N SER A 524 -1.64 15.39 -7.86
CA SER A 524 -3.07 15.41 -7.52
C SER A 524 -3.87 14.39 -8.34
N LEU A 525 -3.56 14.28 -9.63
CA LEU A 525 -4.16 13.32 -10.54
C LEU A 525 -3.88 11.88 -10.08
N LEU A 526 -2.61 11.55 -9.87
CA LEU A 526 -2.20 10.22 -9.44
C LEU A 526 -2.70 9.88 -8.03
N GLY A 527 -2.77 10.86 -7.13
CA GLY A 527 -3.34 10.69 -5.78
C GLY A 527 -4.81 10.30 -5.84
N THR A 528 -5.60 11.00 -6.66
CA THR A 528 -7.04 10.70 -6.84
C THR A 528 -7.24 9.30 -7.41
N VAL A 529 -6.50 8.94 -8.47
CA VAL A 529 -6.58 7.61 -9.09
C VAL A 529 -6.15 6.51 -8.11
N TYR A 530 -5.10 6.76 -7.31
CA TYR A 530 -4.61 5.82 -6.30
C TYR A 530 -5.67 5.52 -5.24
N GLU A 531 -6.37 6.53 -4.74
CA GLU A 531 -7.45 6.37 -3.76
C GLU A 531 -8.61 5.56 -4.35
N LEU A 532 -9.09 5.94 -5.54
CA LEU A 532 -10.20 5.24 -6.21
C LEU A 532 -9.88 3.75 -6.49
N LEU A 533 -8.65 3.45 -6.92
CA LEU A 533 -8.21 2.06 -7.13
C LEU A 533 -7.98 1.30 -5.82
N GLY A 534 -7.60 1.99 -4.75
CA GLY A 534 -7.34 1.40 -3.43
C GLY A 534 -8.61 0.96 -2.69
N GLU A 535 -9.74 1.61 -2.98
CA GLU A 535 -11.06 1.29 -2.42
C GLU A 535 -11.74 0.08 -3.09
N GLN A 536 -11.23 -0.39 -4.24
CA GLN A 536 -11.79 -1.56 -4.92
C GLN A 536 -11.49 -2.86 -4.15
N VAL A 537 -12.49 -3.76 -4.12
CA VAL A 537 -12.36 -5.11 -3.54
C VAL A 537 -11.22 -5.88 -4.22
N ASN A 538 -11.18 -5.86 -5.55
CA ASN A 538 -10.10 -6.46 -6.34
C ASN A 538 -9.00 -5.42 -6.58
N ARG A 539 -8.16 -5.19 -5.56
CA ARG A 539 -7.08 -4.20 -5.65
C ARG A 539 -6.16 -4.47 -6.83
N ALA A 540 -5.96 -3.44 -7.65
CA ALA A 540 -5.03 -3.45 -8.77
C ALA A 540 -3.57 -3.29 -8.31
N THR A 541 -3.09 -4.17 -7.44
CA THR A 541 -1.82 -4.01 -6.71
C THR A 541 -0.61 -3.67 -7.58
N PRO A 542 -0.40 -4.27 -8.77
CA PRO A 542 0.74 -3.91 -9.61
C PRO A 542 0.61 -2.49 -10.18
N LEU A 543 -0.60 -2.03 -10.51
CA LEU A 543 -0.84 -0.67 -11.00
C LEU A 543 -0.65 0.36 -9.88
N LEU A 544 -1.17 0.07 -8.68
CA LEU A 544 -0.93 0.88 -7.48
C LEU A 544 0.58 1.01 -7.20
N GLY A 545 1.34 -0.07 -7.38
CA GLY A 545 2.80 -0.05 -7.29
C GLY A 545 3.43 0.92 -8.29
N ARG A 546 3.03 0.90 -9.57
CA ARG A 546 3.50 1.84 -10.60
C ARG A 546 3.15 3.28 -10.28
N ILE A 547 1.93 3.53 -9.81
CA ILE A 547 1.48 4.87 -9.40
C ILE A 547 2.33 5.35 -8.22
N ALA A 548 2.53 4.53 -7.20
CA ALA A 548 3.39 4.87 -6.06
C ALA A 548 4.83 5.21 -6.51
N LEU A 549 5.43 4.44 -7.41
CA LEU A 549 6.76 4.77 -7.96
C LEU A 549 6.80 6.11 -8.68
N ARG A 550 5.73 6.48 -9.41
CA ARG A 550 5.62 7.79 -10.08
C ARG A 550 5.41 8.93 -9.09
N ARG A 551 4.54 8.76 -8.10
CA ARG A 551 4.35 9.73 -7.01
C ARG A 551 5.64 9.95 -6.22
N GLY A 552 6.40 8.88 -5.97
CA GLY A 552 7.73 8.96 -5.36
C GLY A 552 8.72 9.81 -6.17
N ARG A 553 8.73 9.65 -7.50
CA ARG A 553 9.54 10.50 -8.40
C ARG A 553 9.09 11.97 -8.36
N LEU A 554 7.78 12.24 -8.38
CA LEU A 554 7.25 13.60 -8.32
C LEU A 554 7.58 14.27 -6.98
N ALA A 555 7.43 13.55 -5.86
CA ALA A 555 7.80 14.04 -4.53
C ALA A 555 9.31 14.32 -4.43
N LEU A 556 10.15 13.40 -4.94
CA LEU A 556 11.59 13.58 -4.99
C LEU A 556 11.96 14.84 -5.77
N ARG A 557 11.42 15.02 -6.98
CA ARG A 557 11.66 16.22 -7.80
C ARG A 557 11.32 17.53 -7.09
N GLN A 558 10.29 17.49 -6.24
CA GLN A 558 9.82 18.62 -5.44
C GLN A 558 10.63 18.83 -4.15
N GLY A 559 11.64 18.00 -3.86
CA GLY A 559 12.45 18.06 -2.64
C GLY A 559 11.76 17.47 -1.41
N GLN A 560 10.74 16.65 -1.59
CA GLN A 560 9.95 16.02 -0.52
C GLN A 560 10.48 14.62 -0.20
N ASP A 561 11.73 14.54 0.26
CA ASP A 561 12.47 13.27 0.41
C ASP A 561 11.75 12.23 1.30
N ALA A 562 11.10 12.67 2.38
CA ALA A 562 10.35 11.78 3.27
C ALA A 562 9.14 11.13 2.58
N GLN A 563 8.35 11.90 1.83
CA GLN A 563 7.21 11.37 1.07
C GLN A 563 7.70 10.49 -0.08
N ALA A 564 8.76 10.90 -0.77
CA ALA A 564 9.39 10.11 -1.82
C ALA A 564 9.83 8.73 -1.29
N ALA A 565 10.45 8.67 -0.11
CA ALA A 565 10.90 7.43 0.50
C ALA A 565 9.75 6.44 0.74
N LEU A 566 8.63 6.92 1.31
CA LEU A 566 7.44 6.10 1.55
C LEU A 566 6.86 5.54 0.25
N HIS A 567 6.72 6.40 -0.76
CA HIS A 567 6.19 6.00 -2.06
C HIS A 567 7.10 5.02 -2.81
N PHE A 568 8.42 5.24 -2.80
CA PHE A 568 9.35 4.30 -3.42
C PHE A 568 9.39 2.96 -2.69
N GLN A 569 9.30 2.95 -1.36
CA GLN A 569 9.25 1.71 -0.58
C GLN A 569 8.01 0.90 -0.91
N SER A 570 6.83 1.51 -0.83
CA SER A 570 5.56 0.85 -1.16
C SER A 570 5.53 0.38 -2.61
N GLY A 571 5.89 1.25 -3.56
CA GLY A 571 5.90 0.91 -4.98
C GLY A 571 6.90 -0.20 -5.33
N LEU A 572 8.09 -0.20 -4.72
CA LEU A 572 9.10 -1.25 -4.91
C LEU A 572 8.59 -2.60 -4.41
N GLN A 573 7.97 -2.63 -3.22
CA GLN A 573 7.45 -3.85 -2.63
C GLN A 573 6.40 -4.49 -3.54
N GLU A 574 5.43 -3.71 -4.03
CA GLU A 574 4.39 -4.21 -4.94
C GLU A 574 4.98 -4.70 -6.26
N CYS A 575 5.86 -3.93 -6.91
CA CYS A 575 6.48 -4.33 -8.18
C CYS A 575 7.39 -5.57 -8.05
N VAL A 576 8.09 -5.73 -6.92
CA VAL A 576 8.86 -6.95 -6.65
C VAL A 576 7.91 -8.14 -6.51
N HIS A 577 6.83 -7.97 -5.75
CA HIS A 577 5.84 -9.02 -5.50
C HIS A 577 5.12 -9.47 -6.78
N SER A 578 4.77 -8.54 -7.66
CA SER A 578 4.06 -8.81 -8.92
C SER A 578 4.96 -9.19 -10.10
N GLN A 579 6.27 -9.36 -9.87
CA GLN A 579 7.29 -9.54 -10.91
C GLN A 579 7.36 -8.41 -11.96
N ASP A 580 6.90 -7.21 -11.64
CA ASP A 580 6.97 -6.07 -12.56
C ASP A 580 8.42 -5.59 -12.73
N LYS A 581 8.87 -5.46 -13.99
CA LYS A 581 10.20 -4.91 -14.32
C LYS A 581 10.39 -3.47 -13.83
N LEU A 582 9.31 -2.72 -13.61
CA LEU A 582 9.36 -1.35 -13.11
C LEU A 582 9.85 -1.23 -11.66
N ALA A 583 10.04 -2.36 -10.94
CA ALA A 583 10.75 -2.40 -9.66
C ALA A 583 12.12 -1.68 -9.70
N LEU A 584 12.77 -1.64 -10.87
CA LEU A 584 13.96 -0.84 -11.13
C LEU A 584 13.84 0.60 -10.60
N TYR A 585 12.71 1.27 -10.86
CA TYR A 585 12.53 2.68 -10.50
C TYR A 585 12.41 2.91 -8.99
N GLY A 586 11.96 1.90 -8.25
CA GLY A 586 11.96 1.93 -6.78
C GLY A 586 13.38 1.95 -6.22
N PHE A 587 14.26 1.08 -6.73
CA PHE A 587 15.67 1.09 -6.34
C PHE A 587 16.40 2.36 -6.75
N LEU A 588 16.14 2.87 -7.97
CA LEU A 588 16.73 4.13 -8.44
C LEU A 588 16.33 5.31 -7.54
N GLY A 589 15.05 5.40 -7.16
CA GLY A 589 14.56 6.42 -6.24
C GLY A 589 15.21 6.33 -4.85
N GLN A 590 15.30 5.13 -4.29
CA GLN A 590 15.99 4.91 -3.00
C GLN A 590 17.48 5.22 -3.07
N ALA A 591 18.14 4.92 -4.20
CA ALA A 591 19.55 5.27 -4.41
C ALA A 591 19.75 6.80 -4.46
N GLN A 592 18.85 7.52 -5.14
CA GLN A 592 18.90 8.98 -5.20
C GLN A 592 18.68 9.62 -3.83
N LEU A 593 17.75 9.10 -3.02
CA LEU A 593 17.52 9.57 -1.64
C LEU A 593 18.75 9.38 -0.75
N ALA A 594 19.43 8.23 -0.86
CA ALA A 594 20.70 8.00 -0.14
C ALA A 594 21.80 8.97 -0.60
N ALA A 595 21.92 9.19 -1.92
CA ALA A 595 22.87 10.15 -2.48
C ALA A 595 22.56 11.60 -2.07
N ASN A 596 21.28 11.98 -1.95
CA ASN A 596 20.87 13.29 -1.42
C ASN A 596 21.42 13.56 -0.01
N GLN A 597 21.62 12.49 0.78
CA GLN A 597 22.21 12.51 2.13
C GLN A 597 23.73 12.29 2.13
N ARG A 598 24.36 12.23 0.95
CA ARG A 598 25.78 11.89 0.73
C ARG A 598 26.17 10.48 1.20
N ASP A 599 25.19 9.59 1.43
CA ASP A 599 25.45 8.17 1.69
C ASP A 599 25.58 7.41 0.35
N TYR A 600 26.70 7.66 -0.33
CA TYR A 600 27.00 7.02 -1.61
C TYR A 600 27.19 5.50 -1.48
N ALA A 601 27.65 5.03 -0.33
CA ALA A 601 27.81 3.60 -0.08
C ALA A 601 26.45 2.90 -0.18
N GLN A 602 25.45 3.41 0.54
CA GLN A 602 24.09 2.88 0.47
C GLN A 602 23.46 3.10 -0.92
N ALA A 603 23.73 4.22 -1.58
CA ALA A 603 23.24 4.48 -2.93
C ALA A 603 23.73 3.40 -3.94
N PHE A 604 25.02 3.05 -3.94
CA PHE A 604 25.55 1.99 -4.82
C PHE A 604 25.08 0.59 -4.42
N VAL A 605 24.80 0.33 -3.13
CA VAL A 605 24.16 -0.92 -2.71
C VAL A 605 22.79 -1.05 -3.38
N ARG A 606 21.96 -0.01 -3.36
CA ARG A 606 20.63 -0.02 -4.03
C ARG A 606 20.73 -0.20 -5.54
N LEU A 607 21.69 0.44 -6.21
CA LEU A 607 21.92 0.23 -7.65
C LEU A 607 22.36 -1.19 -7.98
N ARG A 608 23.19 -1.81 -7.13
CA ARG A 608 23.60 -3.22 -7.27
C ARG A 608 22.44 -4.18 -7.02
N ASP A 609 21.59 -3.90 -6.04
CA ASP A 609 20.39 -4.69 -5.79
C ASP A 609 19.45 -4.67 -7.01
N ALA A 610 19.31 -3.51 -7.66
CA ALA A 610 18.59 -3.39 -8.92
C ALA A 610 19.21 -4.25 -10.03
N ASP A 611 20.52 -4.11 -10.30
CA ASP A 611 21.22 -4.88 -11.33
C ASP A 611 21.05 -6.39 -11.09
N ARG A 612 21.25 -6.83 -9.83
CA ARG A 612 21.06 -8.22 -9.43
C ARG A 612 19.64 -8.70 -9.71
N LEU A 613 18.61 -7.94 -9.35
CA LEU A 613 17.22 -8.33 -9.59
C LEU A 613 16.92 -8.42 -11.09
N MET A 614 17.39 -7.46 -11.88
CA MET A 614 17.18 -7.45 -13.33
C MET A 614 17.85 -8.68 -13.99
N GLN A 615 19.08 -9.00 -13.60
CA GLN A 615 19.80 -10.19 -14.08
C GLN A 615 19.11 -11.49 -13.66
N GLN A 616 18.70 -11.60 -12.39
CA GLN A 616 17.98 -12.78 -11.88
C GLN A 616 16.65 -13.02 -12.62
N ARG A 617 16.01 -11.96 -13.11
CA ARG A 617 14.76 -12.04 -13.90
C ARG A 617 15.00 -12.13 -15.40
N HIS A 618 16.25 -12.23 -15.85
CA HIS A 618 16.63 -12.27 -17.26
C HIS A 618 16.06 -11.09 -18.07
N ILE A 619 16.00 -9.90 -17.47
CA ILE A 619 15.56 -8.68 -18.15
C ILE A 619 16.72 -8.19 -19.04
N PRO A 620 16.48 -7.85 -20.32
CA PRO A 620 17.56 -7.42 -21.22
C PRO A 620 18.29 -6.17 -20.73
N GLU A 621 19.61 -6.13 -20.90
CA GLU A 621 20.44 -4.98 -20.48
C GLU A 621 20.00 -3.65 -21.11
N THR A 622 19.44 -3.70 -22.33
CA THR A 622 18.90 -2.52 -23.04
C THR A 622 17.80 -1.80 -22.27
N VAL A 623 17.11 -2.50 -21.35
CA VAL A 623 16.01 -1.94 -20.55
C VAL A 623 16.49 -1.12 -19.37
N TYR A 624 17.59 -1.51 -18.74
CA TYR A 624 17.94 -1.01 -17.40
C TYR A 624 19.38 -0.52 -17.28
N ARG A 625 20.32 -1.04 -18.06
CA ARG A 625 21.76 -0.78 -17.90
C ARG A 625 22.10 0.69 -18.17
N GLY A 626 21.51 1.27 -19.21
CA GLY A 626 21.69 2.70 -19.53
C GLY A 626 21.24 3.61 -18.40
N VAL A 627 20.13 3.28 -17.74
CA VAL A 627 19.56 4.06 -16.63
C VAL A 627 20.43 3.93 -15.38
N LEU A 628 20.86 2.71 -15.02
CA LEU A 628 21.76 2.48 -13.88
C LEU A 628 23.09 3.25 -14.05
N LEU A 629 23.66 3.22 -15.25
CA LEU A 629 24.92 3.93 -15.54
C LEU A 629 24.74 5.44 -15.55
N GLN A 630 23.59 5.96 -16.03
CA GLN A 630 23.30 7.38 -15.96
C GLN A 630 23.23 7.87 -14.50
N VAL A 631 22.52 7.16 -13.63
CA VAL A 631 22.42 7.49 -12.19
C VAL A 631 23.75 7.28 -11.46
N SER A 632 24.48 6.20 -11.77
CA SER A 632 25.83 5.98 -11.22
C SER A 632 26.79 7.14 -11.56
N SER A 633 26.73 7.61 -12.80
CA SER A 633 27.56 8.72 -13.29
C SER A 633 27.23 10.02 -12.58
N HIS A 634 25.95 10.25 -12.30
CA HIS A 634 25.54 11.38 -11.47
C HIS A 634 26.19 11.35 -10.08
N PHE A 635 26.20 10.18 -9.41
CA PHE A 635 26.84 10.03 -8.10
C PHE A 635 28.36 10.12 -8.14
N TRP A 636 29.01 9.64 -9.22
CA TRP A 636 30.45 9.79 -9.39
C TRP A 636 30.87 11.25 -9.58
N LEU A 637 30.08 12.03 -10.32
CA LEU A 637 30.33 13.48 -10.46
C LEU A 637 30.23 14.20 -9.12
N GLN A 638 29.23 13.87 -8.28
CA GLN A 638 29.13 14.44 -6.94
C GLN A 638 30.31 14.07 -6.01
N GLN A 639 30.95 12.91 -6.25
CA GLN A 639 32.15 12.48 -5.52
C GLN A 639 33.46 12.99 -6.14
N GLY A 640 33.41 13.82 -7.18
CA GLY A 640 34.61 14.30 -7.88
C GLY A 640 35.35 13.20 -8.64
N ARG A 641 34.64 12.21 -9.20
CA ARG A 641 35.20 11.11 -10.01
C ARG A 641 34.73 11.18 -11.47
N PRO A 642 35.09 12.23 -12.22
CA PRO A 642 34.60 12.46 -13.57
C PRO A 642 35.10 11.43 -14.59
N GLU A 643 36.22 10.74 -14.35
CA GLU A 643 36.77 9.72 -15.25
C GLU A 643 35.79 8.54 -15.40
N LEU A 644 35.21 8.09 -14.28
CA LEU A 644 34.24 7.00 -14.23
C LEU A 644 32.94 7.39 -14.96
N ALA A 645 32.46 8.62 -14.71
CA ALA A 645 31.28 9.16 -15.37
C ALA A 645 31.50 9.28 -16.88
N HIS A 646 32.61 9.86 -17.32
CA HIS A 646 32.95 10.01 -18.73
C HIS A 646 32.99 8.64 -19.45
N ALA A 647 33.69 7.66 -18.87
CA ALA A 647 33.80 6.32 -19.46
C ALA A 647 32.44 5.62 -19.60
N ALA A 648 31.60 5.67 -18.55
CA ALA A 648 30.29 5.05 -18.55
C ALA A 648 29.32 5.75 -19.51
N LEU A 649 29.20 7.07 -19.43
CA LEU A 649 28.27 7.85 -20.25
C LEU A 649 28.63 7.78 -21.74
N SER A 650 29.93 7.81 -22.08
CA SER A 650 30.40 7.61 -23.45
C SER A 650 29.96 6.27 -24.03
N ARG A 651 30.00 5.20 -23.22
CA ARG A 651 29.53 3.87 -23.62
C ARG A 651 28.02 3.84 -23.79
N VAL A 652 27.28 4.43 -22.86
CA VAL A 652 25.80 4.48 -22.92
C VAL A 652 25.35 5.24 -24.16
N LEU A 653 25.92 6.41 -24.42
CA LEU A 653 25.51 7.29 -25.51
C LEU A 653 25.67 6.68 -26.91
N ARG A 654 26.63 5.77 -27.10
CA ARG A 654 26.80 5.01 -28.36
C ARG A 654 25.57 4.18 -28.74
N HIS A 655 24.74 3.78 -27.78
CA HIS A 655 23.53 3.00 -28.06
C HIS A 655 22.37 3.87 -28.57
N TYR A 656 22.44 5.18 -28.32
CA TYR A 656 21.38 6.15 -28.62
C TYR A 656 21.75 7.09 -29.78
N ARG A 657 22.88 6.85 -30.46
CA ARG A 657 23.34 7.66 -31.60
C ARG A 657 23.60 6.80 -32.84
N GLY A 658 23.39 7.39 -34.02
CA GLY A 658 23.63 6.76 -35.32
C GLY A 658 22.40 6.07 -35.93
N PRO A 659 22.54 5.42 -37.10
CA PRO A 659 21.43 4.87 -37.88
C PRO A 659 20.73 3.67 -37.21
N HIS A 660 21.35 3.07 -36.20
CA HIS A 660 20.79 1.96 -35.42
C HIS A 660 20.51 2.36 -33.96
N ALA A 661 20.37 3.66 -33.69
CA ALA A 661 20.07 4.18 -32.37
C ALA A 661 18.78 3.53 -31.82
N CYS A 662 18.88 3.03 -30.60
CA CYS A 662 17.72 2.56 -29.87
C CYS A 662 16.96 3.77 -29.30
N GLN A 663 15.66 3.62 -29.07
CA GLN A 663 14.91 4.56 -28.24
C GLN A 663 15.19 4.26 -26.75
N ALA A 664 15.08 5.27 -25.89
CA ALA A 664 15.18 5.07 -24.45
C ALA A 664 14.01 4.21 -23.92
N PRO A 665 14.20 3.47 -22.81
CA PRO A 665 13.13 2.68 -22.20
C PRO A 665 11.85 3.50 -21.90
N PRO A 666 10.64 2.92 -22.07
CA PRO A 666 9.37 3.61 -21.82
C PRO A 666 9.17 3.91 -20.33
N ALA A 667 9.61 5.09 -19.90
CA ALA A 667 9.56 5.67 -18.54
C ALA A 667 10.67 6.73 -18.32
N THR A 668 11.68 6.75 -19.18
CA THR A 668 12.89 7.55 -19.01
C THR A 668 13.03 8.59 -20.12
N LEU A 669 12.04 9.48 -20.21
CA LEU A 669 11.92 10.49 -21.28
C LEU A 669 13.18 11.34 -21.44
N GLU A 670 13.85 11.64 -20.32
CA GLU A 670 15.02 12.52 -20.28
C GLU A 670 16.35 11.75 -20.27
N LEU A 671 16.35 10.42 -20.44
CA LEU A 671 17.57 9.61 -20.31
C LEU A 671 18.69 10.07 -21.25
N ILE A 672 18.37 10.19 -22.54
CA ILE A 672 19.35 10.58 -23.57
C ILE A 672 19.91 11.98 -23.29
N PRO A 673 19.08 13.05 -23.17
CA PRO A 673 19.63 14.37 -22.90
C PRO A 673 20.36 14.47 -21.56
N ARG A 674 19.96 13.69 -20.53
CA ARG A 674 20.72 13.58 -19.27
C ARG A 674 22.09 12.96 -19.44
N VAL A 675 22.18 11.86 -20.20
CA VAL A 675 23.47 11.26 -20.53
C VAL A 675 24.37 12.26 -21.26
N GLU A 676 23.81 13.05 -22.19
CA GLU A 676 24.56 14.03 -22.94
C GLU A 676 25.08 15.19 -22.09
N TYR A 677 24.25 15.83 -21.27
CA TYR A 677 24.73 16.95 -20.46
C TYR A 677 25.66 16.50 -19.32
N LEU A 678 25.43 15.32 -18.72
CA LEU A 678 26.33 14.77 -17.70
C LEU A 678 27.69 14.42 -18.32
N LEU A 679 27.72 13.99 -19.59
CA LEU A 679 28.97 13.75 -20.30
C LEU A 679 29.72 15.07 -20.54
N VAL A 680 29.01 16.14 -20.94
CA VAL A 680 29.61 17.48 -21.04
C VAL A 680 30.21 17.91 -19.71
N LEU A 681 29.48 17.76 -18.59
CA LEU A 681 30.01 18.08 -17.27
C LEU A 681 31.27 17.26 -16.93
N ALA A 682 31.26 15.95 -17.18
CA ALA A 682 32.42 15.09 -16.97
C ALA A 682 33.64 15.55 -17.79
N GLU A 683 33.44 15.91 -19.05
CA GLU A 683 34.51 16.45 -19.91
C GLU A 683 35.03 17.81 -19.41
N VAL A 684 34.18 18.67 -18.86
CA VAL A 684 34.58 19.96 -18.27
C VAL A 684 35.44 19.74 -17.03
N TYR A 685 35.02 18.83 -16.14
CA TYR A 685 35.82 18.46 -14.97
C TYR A 685 37.19 17.87 -15.33
N LEU A 686 37.28 17.15 -16.44
CA LEU A 686 38.52 16.59 -16.98
C LEU A 686 39.35 17.60 -17.78
N GLN A 687 38.88 18.84 -17.95
CA GLN A 687 39.49 19.87 -18.81
C GLN A 687 39.68 19.43 -20.28
N GLN A 688 38.74 18.61 -20.78
CA GLN A 688 38.77 18.03 -22.13
C GLN A 688 37.59 18.48 -23.00
N ALA A 689 36.64 19.23 -22.44
CA ALA A 689 35.44 19.64 -23.15
C ALA A 689 35.74 20.59 -24.32
N LYS A 690 35.10 20.32 -25.45
CA LYS A 690 35.08 21.22 -26.62
C LYS A 690 33.76 21.97 -26.64
N GLU A 691 33.84 23.30 -26.59
CA GLU A 691 32.69 24.23 -26.65
C GLU A 691 31.50 23.79 -25.77
N PRO A 692 31.71 23.51 -24.47
CA PRO A 692 30.69 22.89 -23.62
C PRO A 692 29.41 23.73 -23.51
N ALA A 693 29.52 25.06 -23.45
CA ALA A 693 28.38 25.97 -23.40
C ALA A 693 27.51 25.91 -24.68
N VAL A 694 28.13 25.79 -25.85
CA VAL A 694 27.40 25.67 -27.14
C VAL A 694 26.64 24.35 -27.20
N ARG A 695 27.28 23.25 -26.79
CA ARG A 695 26.64 21.93 -26.74
C ARG A 695 25.41 21.91 -25.82
N LEU A 696 25.53 22.51 -24.62
CA LEU A 696 24.40 22.64 -23.71
C LEU A 696 23.32 23.59 -24.25
N GLY A 697 23.72 24.67 -24.94
CA GLY A 697 22.81 25.60 -25.60
C GLY A 697 21.91 24.91 -26.64
N VAL A 698 22.47 24.02 -27.47
CA VAL A 698 21.69 23.25 -28.45
C VAL A 698 20.66 22.35 -27.77
N LEU A 699 21.03 21.68 -26.68
CA LEU A 699 20.11 20.85 -25.90
C LEU A 699 19.01 21.70 -25.24
N LEU A 700 19.37 22.86 -24.72
CA LEU A 700 18.46 23.79 -24.06
C LEU A 700 17.42 24.33 -25.04
N GLU A 701 17.85 24.78 -26.23
CA GLU A 701 16.96 25.23 -27.30
C GLU A 701 16.02 24.12 -27.78
N ALA A 702 16.51 22.87 -27.83
CA ALA A 702 15.66 21.73 -28.15
C ALA A 702 14.60 21.47 -27.07
N ALA A 703 14.98 21.52 -25.79
CA ALA A 703 14.05 21.37 -24.66
C ALA A 703 12.99 22.48 -24.65
N GLN A 704 13.38 23.73 -24.90
CA GLN A 704 12.48 24.89 -24.98
C GLN A 704 11.49 24.76 -26.15
N ARG A 705 11.97 24.41 -27.34
CA ARG A 705 11.10 24.20 -28.52
C ARG A 705 10.08 23.09 -28.31
N ARG A 706 10.43 22.06 -27.54
CA ARG A 706 9.55 20.93 -27.19
C ARG A 706 8.68 21.20 -25.96
N GLY A 707 8.85 22.33 -25.28
CA GLY A 707 8.11 22.66 -24.05
C GLY A 707 8.41 21.74 -22.87
N MET A 708 9.63 21.17 -22.81
CA MET A 708 10.06 20.27 -21.74
C MET A 708 10.68 21.05 -20.57
N SER A 709 9.84 21.72 -19.77
CA SER A 709 10.29 22.63 -18.71
C SER A 709 11.14 21.96 -17.63
N GLY A 710 10.91 20.66 -17.34
CA GLY A 710 11.73 19.93 -16.38
C GLY A 710 13.18 19.78 -16.85
N LEU A 711 13.36 19.40 -18.11
CA LEU A 711 14.68 19.31 -18.73
C LEU A 711 15.33 20.69 -18.93
N GLU A 712 14.53 21.72 -19.22
CA GLU A 712 14.99 23.10 -19.31
C GLU A 712 15.65 23.56 -18.00
N VAL A 713 15.04 23.26 -16.84
CA VAL A 713 15.63 23.55 -15.53
C VAL A 713 17.01 22.90 -15.37
N GLU A 714 17.10 21.59 -15.65
CA GLU A 714 18.36 20.85 -15.49
C GLU A 714 19.46 21.40 -16.40
N LEU A 715 19.12 21.74 -17.64
CA LEU A 715 20.07 22.29 -18.62
C LEU A 715 20.52 23.71 -18.28
N GLN A 716 19.63 24.57 -17.77
CA GLN A 716 20.00 25.92 -17.30
C GLN A 716 20.98 25.85 -16.13
N LEU A 717 20.71 24.96 -15.17
CA LEU A 717 21.58 24.75 -14.01
C LEU A 717 22.94 24.13 -14.42
N ALA A 718 22.93 23.16 -15.35
CA ALA A 718 24.16 22.60 -15.91
C ALA A 718 24.97 23.65 -16.71
N LEU A 719 24.30 24.54 -17.46
CA LEU A 719 24.96 25.63 -18.18
C LEU A 719 25.59 26.65 -17.22
N ALA A 720 24.91 26.95 -16.11
CA ALA A 720 25.47 27.78 -15.04
C ALA A 720 26.72 27.14 -14.43
N GLU A 721 26.68 25.83 -14.14
CA GLU A 721 27.81 25.04 -13.65
C GLU A 721 29.00 25.08 -14.60
N VAL A 722 28.78 24.81 -15.88
CA VAL A 722 29.81 24.86 -16.93
C VAL A 722 30.41 26.25 -17.07
N ALA A 723 29.57 27.29 -17.16
CA ALA A 723 30.04 28.65 -17.34
C ALA A 723 30.88 29.13 -16.14
N TRP A 724 30.48 28.76 -14.92
CA TRP A 724 31.23 29.06 -13.70
C TRP A 724 32.60 28.35 -13.71
N LEU A 725 32.64 27.05 -14.02
CA LEU A 725 33.90 26.28 -14.13
C LEU A 725 34.83 26.80 -15.23
N CYS A 726 34.29 27.36 -16.32
CA CYS A 726 35.05 27.96 -17.41
C CYS A 726 35.44 29.43 -17.18
N GLY A 727 35.00 30.06 -16.07
CA GLY A 727 35.31 31.45 -15.74
C GLY A 727 34.44 32.51 -16.44
N ASP A 728 33.34 32.12 -17.09
CA ASP A 728 32.36 33.05 -17.68
C ASP A 728 31.29 33.43 -16.65
N ALA A 729 31.61 34.42 -15.82
CA ALA A 729 30.73 34.89 -14.76
C ALA A 729 29.39 35.46 -15.26
N VAL A 730 29.38 36.07 -16.46
CA VAL A 730 28.17 36.69 -17.02
C VAL A 730 27.18 35.62 -17.43
N LEU A 731 27.65 34.62 -18.20
CA LEU A 731 26.81 33.50 -18.61
C LEU A 731 26.39 32.64 -17.42
N ALA A 732 27.28 32.41 -16.46
CA ALA A 732 26.98 31.65 -15.24
C ALA A 732 25.83 32.28 -14.46
N ARG A 733 25.91 33.59 -14.20
CA ARG A 733 24.87 34.32 -13.47
C ARG A 733 23.54 34.32 -14.22
N LYS A 734 23.56 34.63 -15.53
CA LYS A 734 22.36 34.66 -16.37
C LYS A 734 21.65 33.30 -16.38
N SER A 735 22.40 32.22 -16.54
CA SER A 735 21.85 30.85 -16.61
C SER A 735 21.35 30.39 -15.25
N LEU A 736 22.04 30.75 -14.15
CA LEU A 736 21.61 30.46 -12.79
C LEU A 736 20.30 31.18 -12.46
N GLU A 737 20.18 32.48 -12.75
CA GLU A 737 18.97 33.26 -12.50
C GLU A 737 17.77 32.69 -13.28
N ALA A 738 17.98 32.32 -14.56
CA ALA A 738 16.96 31.65 -15.38
C ALA A 738 16.56 30.28 -14.80
N GLY A 739 17.54 29.46 -14.41
CA GLY A 739 17.31 28.16 -13.78
C GLY A 739 16.54 28.27 -12.47
N LEU A 740 16.92 29.18 -11.56
CA LEU A 740 16.24 29.41 -10.29
C LEU A 740 14.80 29.89 -10.47
N ALA A 741 14.54 30.80 -11.42
CA ALA A 741 13.19 31.24 -11.74
C ALA A 741 12.30 30.06 -12.16
N LEU A 742 12.83 29.14 -12.98
CA LEU A 742 12.12 27.94 -13.39
C LEU A 742 11.97 26.91 -12.25
N VAL A 743 12.97 26.73 -11.39
CA VAL A 743 12.88 25.88 -10.18
C VAL A 743 11.72 26.34 -9.30
N HIS A 744 11.59 27.65 -9.06
CA HIS A 744 10.47 28.21 -8.28
C HIS A 744 9.13 28.01 -8.98
N ARG A 745 9.07 28.26 -10.30
CA ARG A 745 7.84 28.14 -11.08
C ARG A 745 7.33 26.70 -11.17
N CYS A 746 8.23 25.74 -11.38
CA CYS A 746 7.89 24.33 -11.62
C CYS A 746 8.03 23.47 -10.35
N ASN A 747 8.50 24.03 -9.24
CA ASN A 747 8.82 23.34 -7.98
C ASN A 747 9.77 22.15 -8.17
N LEU A 748 10.90 22.36 -8.85
CA LEU A 748 11.88 21.31 -9.15
C LEU A 748 13.14 21.44 -8.27
N GLN A 749 12.95 21.37 -6.95
CA GLN A 749 14.01 21.57 -5.95
C GLN A 749 15.14 20.55 -6.06
N GLN A 750 14.86 19.32 -6.51
CA GLN A 750 15.87 18.28 -6.65
C GLN A 750 17.01 18.67 -7.60
N ALA A 751 16.71 19.31 -8.73
CA ALA A 751 17.73 19.72 -9.69
C ALA A 751 18.71 20.76 -9.09
N LEU A 752 18.18 21.65 -8.24
CA LEU A 752 18.99 22.62 -7.50
C LEU A 752 19.84 21.94 -6.42
N HIS A 753 19.26 21.01 -5.67
CA HIS A 753 19.98 20.21 -4.66
C HIS A 753 21.14 19.42 -5.28
N GLU A 754 20.90 18.80 -6.43
CA GLU A 754 21.92 18.07 -7.18
C GLU A 754 23.08 18.96 -7.64
N LEU A 755 22.79 20.20 -8.07
CA LEU A 755 23.82 21.19 -8.39
C LEU A 755 24.63 21.54 -7.13
N GLN A 756 23.97 21.80 -5.99
CA GLN A 756 24.64 22.13 -4.73
C GLN A 756 25.51 20.99 -4.19
N LEU A 757 25.12 19.74 -4.43
CA LEU A 757 25.94 18.58 -4.07
C LEU A 757 27.22 18.49 -4.90
N ARG A 758 27.18 18.85 -6.19
CA ARG A 758 28.37 18.90 -7.05
C ARG A 758 29.22 20.15 -6.79
N GLN A 759 28.57 21.30 -6.67
CA GLN A 759 29.19 22.63 -6.57
C GLN A 759 28.61 23.43 -5.41
N PRO A 760 29.05 23.19 -4.16
CA PRO A 760 28.49 23.83 -2.97
C PRO A 760 28.72 25.35 -2.91
N ASN A 761 29.77 25.85 -3.57
CA ASN A 761 30.16 27.27 -3.52
C ASN A 761 29.52 28.11 -4.63
N LEU A 762 29.05 27.50 -5.72
CA LEU A 762 28.61 28.22 -6.93
C LEU A 762 27.52 29.25 -6.66
N LEU A 763 26.51 28.90 -5.84
CA LEU A 763 25.46 29.86 -5.47
C LEU A 763 26.03 31.04 -4.66
N GLY A 764 26.93 30.75 -3.72
CA GLY A 764 27.59 31.77 -2.89
C GLY A 764 28.40 32.75 -3.74
N ASP A 765 29.25 32.21 -4.61
CA ASP A 765 30.16 32.98 -5.46
C ASP A 765 29.41 33.87 -6.47
N LEU A 766 28.22 33.45 -6.90
CA LEU A 766 27.37 34.21 -7.80
C LEU A 766 26.40 35.17 -7.07
N GLY A 767 26.57 35.36 -5.76
CA GLY A 767 25.79 36.33 -4.97
C GLY A 767 24.41 35.83 -4.52
N HIS A 768 24.19 34.51 -4.53
CA HIS A 768 23.00 33.82 -4.04
C HIS A 768 23.26 33.06 -2.72
N GLY A 769 24.40 33.29 -2.06
CA GLY A 769 24.71 32.79 -0.72
C GLY A 769 23.96 33.56 0.37
N GLU A 770 23.42 32.83 1.36
CA GLU A 770 22.83 33.31 2.62
C GLU A 770 21.48 34.07 2.59
N ARG A 771 20.81 34.24 1.44
CA ARG A 771 19.37 34.64 1.44
C ARG A 771 18.38 33.48 1.51
N THR A 772 18.83 32.24 1.33
CA THR A 772 17.95 31.07 1.19
C THR A 772 17.80 30.23 2.46
N ARG A 773 18.56 30.52 3.54
CA ARG A 773 18.41 29.83 4.84
C ARG A 773 17.70 30.64 5.92
N GLU A 774 17.60 31.97 5.79
CA GLU A 774 16.98 32.84 6.83
C GLU A 774 15.80 33.69 6.34
N GLN A 775 15.36 33.53 5.08
CA GLN A 775 14.11 34.15 4.58
C GLN A 775 13.18 33.18 3.84
N GLN A 776 13.29 31.89 4.13
CA GLN A 776 12.05 31.12 4.24
C GLN A 776 11.50 31.45 5.63
N PRO A 777 10.29 32.02 5.79
CA PRO A 777 9.57 31.69 7.00
C PRO A 777 9.50 30.17 7.00
N CYS A 778 10.22 29.54 7.92
CA CYS A 778 9.82 28.25 8.42
C CYS A 778 8.40 28.46 8.95
N LEU A 779 7.40 28.33 8.08
CA LEU A 779 6.06 28.00 8.50
C LEU A 779 6.19 26.57 9.01
N THR A 780 6.64 26.48 10.26
CA THR A 780 6.18 25.43 11.13
C THR A 780 4.66 25.37 10.92
N ILE A 781 4.14 24.15 10.81
CA ILE A 781 2.71 23.87 10.65
C ILE A 781 1.87 24.45 11.83
N ASN A 782 2.51 25.11 12.81
CA ASN A 782 1.92 25.71 13.99
C ASN A 782 1.57 27.20 13.89
N ASP A 783 1.95 27.94 12.84
CA ASP A 783 1.61 29.38 12.71
C ASP A 783 0.55 29.69 11.65
N ASN A 784 -0.25 28.69 11.25
CA ASN A 784 -1.49 28.99 10.54
C ASN A 784 -2.58 29.35 11.56
N PRO A 785 -3.02 30.61 11.66
CA PRO A 785 -4.07 30.98 12.62
C PRO A 785 -5.42 30.35 12.25
N LEU A 786 -5.57 29.86 11.01
CA LEU A 786 -6.79 29.26 10.48
C LEU A 786 -6.74 27.72 10.55
N SER A 787 -7.83 27.13 11.02
CA SER A 787 -8.04 25.68 10.91
C SER A 787 -8.16 25.25 9.43
N GLN A 788 -7.94 23.97 9.15
CA GLN A 788 -8.08 23.41 7.80
C GLN A 788 -9.46 23.72 7.18
N ARG A 789 -10.53 23.68 7.99
CA ARG A 789 -11.88 24.03 7.54
C ARG A 789 -12.05 25.52 7.24
N GLU A 790 -11.37 26.39 7.97
CA GLU A 790 -11.36 27.83 7.71
C GLU A 790 -10.55 28.15 6.44
N LEU A 791 -9.48 27.40 6.14
CA LEU A 791 -8.74 27.51 4.88
C LEU A 791 -9.58 27.12 3.67
N GLU A 792 -10.35 26.03 3.75
CA GLU A 792 -11.26 25.59 2.67
C GLU A 792 -12.31 26.65 2.36
N VAL A 793 -12.94 27.20 3.41
CA VAL A 793 -13.90 28.30 3.27
C VAL A 793 -13.21 29.54 2.70
N LEU A 794 -11.99 29.88 3.13
CA LEU A 794 -11.24 31.03 2.62
C LEU A 794 -10.85 30.88 1.15
N LYS A 795 -10.47 29.68 0.68
CA LYS A 795 -10.19 29.39 -0.72
C LYS A 795 -11.40 29.61 -1.61
N LEU A 796 -12.56 29.10 -1.21
CA LEU A 796 -13.80 29.33 -1.95
C LEU A 796 -14.24 30.80 -1.88
N ILE A 797 -13.96 31.48 -0.76
CA ILE A 797 -14.18 32.92 -0.64
C ILE A 797 -13.39 33.68 -1.69
N ALA A 798 -12.13 33.28 -1.87
CA ALA A 798 -11.16 33.89 -2.74
C ALA A 798 -11.41 33.63 -4.23
N LEU A 799 -12.02 32.49 -4.56
CA LEU A 799 -12.53 32.16 -5.89
C LEU A 799 -13.84 32.92 -6.24
N GLY A 800 -14.36 33.74 -5.33
CA GLY A 800 -15.54 34.59 -5.56
C GLY A 800 -16.89 33.93 -5.23
N HIS A 801 -16.92 32.72 -4.65
CA HIS A 801 -18.17 32.02 -4.34
C HIS A 801 -18.96 32.70 -3.22
N SER A 802 -20.26 32.91 -3.40
CA SER A 802 -21.15 33.39 -2.33
C SER A 802 -21.22 32.39 -1.16
N ASN A 803 -21.59 32.84 0.05
CA ASN A 803 -21.71 31.92 1.20
C ASN A 803 -22.68 30.76 0.97
N ARG A 804 -23.68 30.94 0.09
CA ARG A 804 -24.61 29.89 -0.32
C ARG A 804 -23.93 28.85 -1.21
N GLN A 805 -23.16 29.29 -2.20
CA GLN A 805 -22.38 28.39 -3.04
C GLN A 805 -21.34 27.63 -2.22
N ILE A 806 -20.66 28.29 -1.28
CA ILE A 806 -19.72 27.65 -0.35
C ILE A 806 -20.43 26.58 0.50
N SER A 807 -21.65 26.86 0.98
CA SER A 807 -22.42 25.91 1.77
C SER A 807 -22.80 24.65 0.97
N GLU A 808 -23.16 24.83 -0.30
CA GLU A 808 -23.49 23.74 -1.22
C GLU A 808 -22.25 22.92 -1.61
N GLN A 809 -21.11 23.59 -1.88
CA GLN A 809 -19.85 22.93 -2.27
C GLN A 809 -19.18 22.14 -1.14
N LEU A 810 -19.29 22.64 0.10
CA LEU A 810 -18.69 22.01 1.27
C LEU A 810 -19.67 21.13 2.05
N PHE A 811 -20.91 20.98 1.56
CA PHE A 811 -21.99 20.23 2.21
C PHE A 811 -22.21 20.60 3.69
N ILE A 812 -22.20 21.90 4.00
CA ILE A 812 -22.42 22.44 5.36
C ILE A 812 -23.49 23.53 5.36
N SER A 813 -24.09 23.82 6.52
CA SER A 813 -25.13 24.85 6.59
C SER A 813 -24.59 26.26 6.26
N LEU A 814 -25.44 27.12 5.67
CA LEU A 814 -25.11 28.53 5.42
C LEU A 814 -24.70 29.28 6.71
N HIS A 815 -25.26 28.88 7.84
CA HIS A 815 -24.91 29.43 9.16
C HIS A 815 -23.46 29.06 9.54
N THR A 816 -23.06 27.81 9.30
CA THR A 816 -21.69 27.32 9.53
C THR A 816 -20.66 28.08 8.68
N VAL A 817 -20.99 28.35 7.41
CA VAL A 817 -20.12 29.18 6.53
C VAL A 817 -19.98 30.60 7.05
N LYS A 818 -21.07 31.24 7.50
CA LYS A 818 -21.00 32.60 8.09
C LYS A 818 -20.15 32.62 9.37
N THR A 819 -20.22 31.57 10.19
CA THR A 819 -19.40 31.41 11.39
C THR A 819 -17.92 31.26 11.05
N HIS A 820 -17.57 30.42 10.06
CA HIS A 820 -16.19 30.31 9.60
C HIS A 820 -15.68 31.61 8.99
N ALA A 821 -16.46 32.31 8.16
CA ALA A 821 -16.09 33.61 7.61
C ALA A 821 -15.79 34.65 8.71
N ARG A 822 -16.62 34.70 9.77
CA ARG A 822 -16.39 35.59 10.92
C ARG A 822 -15.13 35.23 11.70
N ARG A 823 -14.87 33.93 11.92
CA ARG A 823 -13.65 33.47 12.59
C ARG A 823 -12.40 33.74 11.77
N ILE A 824 -12.46 33.55 10.44
CA ILE A 824 -11.40 33.92 9.51
C ILE A 824 -11.09 35.42 9.61
N HIS A 825 -12.11 36.27 9.59
CA HIS A 825 -11.94 37.72 9.74
C HIS A 825 -11.29 38.08 11.09
N GLY A 826 -11.76 37.50 12.19
CA GLY A 826 -11.19 37.72 13.53
C GLY A 826 -9.74 37.25 13.64
N LYS A 827 -9.41 36.08 13.10
CA LYS A 827 -8.07 35.49 13.13
C LYS A 827 -7.08 36.19 12.20
N LEU A 828 -7.54 36.78 11.10
CA LEU A 828 -6.72 37.56 10.18
C LEU A 828 -6.67 39.06 10.52
N GLY A 829 -7.43 39.51 11.51
CA GLY A 829 -7.49 40.92 11.94
C GLY A 829 -8.07 41.85 10.88
N VAL A 830 -9.09 41.40 10.14
CA VAL A 830 -9.71 42.13 9.02
C VAL A 830 -11.22 42.15 9.17
N GLU A 831 -11.87 43.20 8.67
CA GLU A 831 -13.33 43.35 8.80
C GLU A 831 -14.07 42.91 7.52
N ARG A 832 -13.40 43.03 6.36
CA ARG A 832 -14.02 42.83 5.05
C ARG A 832 -13.48 41.58 4.35
N ARG A 833 -14.39 40.91 3.64
CA ARG A 833 -14.12 39.70 2.85
C ARG A 833 -12.96 39.87 1.86
N THR A 834 -12.88 41.00 1.16
CA THR A 834 -11.79 41.30 0.22
C THR A 834 -10.46 41.55 0.92
N GLN A 835 -10.48 42.09 2.14
CA GLN A 835 -9.28 42.27 2.97
C GLN A 835 -8.76 40.91 3.47
N ALA A 836 -9.64 39.97 3.82
CA ALA A 836 -9.25 38.61 4.20
C ALA A 836 -8.51 37.89 3.07
N VAL A 837 -9.01 38.02 1.84
CA VAL A 837 -8.39 37.49 0.62
C VAL A 837 -7.00 38.10 0.40
N ALA A 838 -6.87 39.44 0.50
CA ALA A 838 -5.59 40.13 0.33
C ALA A 838 -4.57 39.81 1.44
N LYS A 839 -5.01 39.79 2.71
CA LYS A 839 -4.17 39.44 3.86
C LYS A 839 -3.68 37.99 3.77
N ALA A 840 -4.55 37.08 3.32
CA ALA A 840 -4.19 35.69 3.15
C ALA A 840 -3.21 35.44 1.97
N LYS A 841 -3.22 36.30 0.94
CA LYS A 841 -2.15 36.30 -0.08
C LYS A 841 -0.82 36.78 0.48
N LEU A 842 -0.82 37.84 1.27
CA LEU A 842 0.38 38.36 1.94
C LEU A 842 1.00 37.34 2.92
N LEU A 843 0.16 36.51 3.54
CA LEU A 843 0.58 35.45 4.47
C LEU A 843 0.91 34.11 3.79
N GLY A 844 0.82 34.02 2.45
CA GLY A 844 1.12 32.79 1.71
C GLY A 844 0.13 31.64 1.96
N LEU A 845 -1.05 31.91 2.53
CA LEU A 845 -2.05 30.90 2.88
C LEU A 845 -2.82 30.38 1.66
N TRP A 846 -2.72 31.07 0.52
CA TRP A 846 -3.23 30.66 -0.79
C TRP A 846 -2.64 31.57 -1.90
N ALA A 847 -2.47 31.04 -3.12
CA ALA A 847 -1.87 31.73 -4.27
C ALA A 847 -2.92 32.40 -5.18
#